data_AF-A0A1C6SJ77-F1
#
_entry.id   AF-A0A1C6SJ77-F1
#
_cell.length_a   1.000
_cell.length_b   1.000
_cell.length_c   1.000
_cell.angle_alpha   90.00
_cell.angle_beta   90.00
_cell.angle_gamma   90.00
#
_symmetry.space_group_name_H-M   'P 1'
#
loop_
_entity.id
_entity.type
_entity.pdbx_description
1 polymer ?
#
loop_
_entity_poly.entity_id
_entity_poly.type
_entity_poly.pdbx_seq_one_letter_code
_entity_poly.pdbx_strand_id
1 'polypeptide(L)'
;MEPADPRNLVPPRRLAQFSAFVVGVLAVAAALSAGSLAALPGRLPDLPPAFWTMAALAVACDARPFVPPGRRQTSAVFPSTCFTFAILLGWGLGPAVAVQAVAVLVSGWRLRYALWRTAFNVGQYACALAAAYAITRLGPGGVFEGGRLSGPDVAAVGAAAAAWFLVNYGLVSAAVRLRFGERWWPNARRGLPIELLSTGSLLLLAPVLVTAARASAMLIPLVLVPLFAVYRMARLTVEQQQLAALDPLTGLPNRKALLAEVGEQVHRHAERAARGAPDARLALLLIDLDRFKHVNDALGHAVGDRLLVEVSARLTAAVDSDDMVARLGGDEFAIVKTDLADVGEARALADRVVRALAAPVPLDGLPLDVGGSIGIALFPDHGEDFATLMRHADVAMYDAKNRDDTVAVYTAESDHNSAERLGLLADLRRVLESGPPTGRGGPARIGAVGGDGAALPAVPGLPGEALTSGGDGLPGETLTSGNDGLPGGVRGRRRSPGRPTIRWWPRRRQSPEPVDDELISRIVTGADPIRRRTAAGRATEGAGVDRRATEGAGMDQRAAEGAGAAATEAVAAGAASADAGEITMYYQPQVAIATGEVVGVEALLRWWHPVRGMVDPGELIQVAEQSAVMRLLTRRVVDDVVAQLAKWSAAGIALRAALNVSVRDLHDGEIVDHIADRLTRYGVPPQRLQLEITEGALMADPRRVLATISRLHRIGVGIALDDFGTGYSSLQHLRRLPLAEVKVDRSFVLGMADDADDAAIVRSTIELAGALGLRVVAEGVEDERTWRMLHAAGCDAAQGWFYARPMPADELVGWLARYRPVRPLTAHDEPDLPRRHPR
;
A
#
# COMPACT_ATOMS: atom_id res chain seq x y z
N MET A 1 -10.61 0.91 -39.05
CA MET A 1 -9.52 -0.03 -39.41
C MET A 1 -8.79 -0.38 -38.14
N GLU A 2 -8.64 -1.65 -37.78
CA GLU A 2 -7.73 -2.01 -36.67
C GLU A 2 -6.30 -1.54 -36.99
N PRO A 3 -5.56 -0.97 -36.03
CA PRO A 3 -4.15 -0.67 -36.23
C PRO A 3 -3.40 -1.99 -36.50
N ALA A 4 -2.62 -2.02 -37.59
CA ALA A 4 -1.85 -3.21 -37.96
C ALA A 4 -0.94 -3.62 -36.80
N ASP A 5 -1.02 -4.89 -36.35
CA ASP A 5 -0.20 -5.43 -35.25
C ASP A 5 1.24 -4.97 -35.43
N PRO A 6 1.82 -4.18 -34.49
CA PRO A 6 3.14 -3.62 -34.68
C PRO A 6 4.18 -4.72 -34.94
N ARG A 7 3.96 -5.97 -34.51
CA ARG A 7 4.81 -7.14 -34.80
C ARG A 7 4.87 -7.55 -36.27
N ASN A 8 3.92 -7.14 -37.11
CA ASN A 8 3.91 -7.41 -38.54
C ASN A 8 4.73 -6.38 -39.37
N LEU A 9 5.12 -5.24 -38.77
CA LEU A 9 5.85 -4.16 -39.42
C LEU A 9 7.37 -4.27 -39.23
N VAL A 10 8.16 -3.90 -40.23
CA VAL A 10 9.64 -3.85 -40.15
C VAL A 10 10.11 -2.41 -40.43
N PRO A 11 10.94 -1.79 -39.57
CA PRO A 11 11.40 -0.41 -39.79
C PRO A 11 12.18 -0.26 -41.12
N PRO A 12 11.89 0.76 -41.95
CA PRO A 12 12.48 0.89 -43.29
C PRO A 12 14.01 0.87 -43.29
N ARG A 13 14.64 1.59 -42.34
CA ARG A 13 16.11 1.67 -42.17
C ARG A 13 16.79 0.33 -41.85
N ARG A 14 16.04 -0.72 -41.50
CA ARG A 14 16.57 -2.04 -41.13
C ARG A 14 16.06 -3.19 -41.99
N LEU A 15 15.17 -2.88 -42.94
CA LEU A 15 14.51 -3.87 -43.78
C LEU A 15 15.51 -4.77 -44.53
N ALA A 16 16.59 -4.19 -45.08
CA ALA A 16 17.61 -4.95 -45.81
C ALA A 16 18.33 -5.99 -44.92
N GLN A 17 18.84 -5.58 -43.75
CA GLN A 17 19.53 -6.47 -42.81
C GLN A 17 18.60 -7.54 -42.24
N PHE A 18 17.36 -7.16 -41.90
CA PHE A 18 16.35 -8.08 -41.39
C PHE A 18 15.93 -9.12 -42.45
N SER A 19 15.63 -8.69 -43.67
CA SER A 19 15.27 -9.59 -44.77
C SER A 19 16.42 -10.53 -45.15
N ALA A 20 17.67 -10.04 -45.19
CA ALA A 20 18.84 -10.88 -45.42
C ALA A 20 18.98 -11.98 -44.36
N PHE A 21 18.74 -11.66 -43.08
CA PHE A 21 18.72 -12.64 -41.99
C PHE A 21 17.59 -13.67 -42.15
N VAL A 22 16.36 -13.23 -42.45
CA VAL A 22 15.22 -14.15 -42.67
C VAL A 22 15.48 -15.09 -43.86
N VAL A 23 16.02 -14.58 -44.96
CA VAL A 23 16.42 -15.39 -46.13
C VAL A 23 17.53 -16.37 -45.77
N GLY A 24 18.53 -15.94 -44.99
CA GLY A 24 19.59 -16.82 -44.49
C GLY A 24 19.06 -17.97 -43.63
N VAL A 25 18.14 -17.70 -42.71
CA VAL A 25 17.49 -18.73 -41.88
C VAL A 25 16.67 -19.69 -42.74
N LEU A 26 15.94 -19.19 -43.75
CA LEU A 26 15.20 -20.03 -44.69
C LEU A 26 16.13 -20.92 -45.55
N ALA A 27 17.26 -20.39 -46.02
CA ALA A 27 18.24 -21.14 -46.80
C ALA A 27 18.89 -22.26 -45.97
N VAL A 28 19.25 -21.99 -44.71
CA VAL A 28 19.77 -23.00 -43.77
C VAL A 28 18.70 -24.05 -43.47
N ALA A 29 17.46 -23.64 -43.19
CA ALA A 29 16.34 -24.55 -42.95
C ALA A 29 16.09 -25.49 -44.14
N ALA A 30 16.10 -24.94 -45.36
CA ALA A 30 15.96 -25.70 -46.59
C ALA A 30 17.12 -26.70 -46.77
N ALA A 31 18.38 -26.25 -46.63
CA ALA A 31 19.56 -27.11 -46.76
C ALA A 31 19.55 -28.29 -45.76
N LEU A 32 19.19 -28.04 -44.49
CA LEU A 32 19.13 -29.06 -43.45
C LEU A 32 17.95 -30.04 -43.65
N SER A 33 16.84 -29.59 -44.24
CA SER A 33 15.61 -30.38 -44.34
C SER A 33 15.42 -31.05 -45.71
N ALA A 34 16.05 -30.56 -46.78
CA ALA A 34 15.76 -30.95 -48.16
C ALA A 34 15.84 -32.46 -48.40
N GLY A 35 16.93 -33.12 -48.00
CA GLY A 35 17.07 -34.57 -48.17
C GLY A 35 16.04 -35.38 -47.38
N SER A 36 15.68 -34.92 -46.18
CA SER A 36 14.67 -35.59 -45.34
C SER A 36 13.24 -35.39 -45.86
N LEU A 37 12.95 -34.23 -46.47
CA LEU A 37 11.66 -33.92 -47.09
C LEU A 37 11.52 -34.59 -48.46
N ALA A 38 12.58 -34.67 -49.25
CA ALA A 38 12.58 -35.38 -50.55
C ALA A 38 12.33 -36.89 -50.40
N ALA A 39 12.78 -37.49 -49.29
CA ALA A 39 12.50 -38.88 -48.95
C ALA A 39 11.10 -39.11 -48.33
N LEU A 40 10.35 -38.05 -47.99
CA LEU A 40 9.06 -38.18 -47.29
C LEU A 40 7.96 -38.84 -48.13
N PRO A 41 7.73 -38.52 -49.42
CA PRO A 41 6.61 -39.08 -50.18
C PRO A 41 6.63 -40.62 -50.25
N GLY A 42 7.82 -41.22 -50.36
CA GLY A 42 7.98 -42.67 -50.37
C GLY A 42 7.79 -43.34 -49.01
N ARG A 43 7.77 -42.57 -47.91
CA ARG A 43 7.54 -43.07 -46.53
C ARG A 43 6.12 -42.82 -46.02
N LEU A 44 5.36 -41.91 -46.63
CA LEU A 44 4.00 -41.57 -46.19
C LEU A 44 3.05 -42.78 -46.05
N PRO A 45 3.07 -43.79 -46.95
CA PRO A 45 2.22 -44.98 -46.81
C PRO A 45 2.53 -45.84 -45.59
N ASP A 46 3.79 -45.83 -45.13
CA ASP A 46 4.28 -46.68 -44.03
C ASP A 46 4.10 -46.03 -42.65
N LEU A 47 3.59 -44.80 -42.58
CA LEU A 47 3.44 -44.08 -41.31
C LEU A 47 2.23 -44.60 -40.52
N PRO A 48 2.40 -45.02 -39.26
CA PRO A 48 1.35 -45.64 -38.46
C PRO A 48 0.24 -44.64 -38.08
N PRO A 49 -0.96 -45.10 -37.70
CA PRO A 49 -2.06 -44.24 -37.26
C PRO A 49 -1.66 -43.23 -36.17
N ALA A 50 -0.76 -43.61 -35.27
CA ALA A 50 -0.21 -42.77 -34.21
C ALA A 50 0.48 -41.49 -34.72
N PHE A 51 1.19 -41.57 -35.86
CA PHE A 51 1.78 -40.39 -36.51
C PHE A 51 0.68 -39.42 -36.95
N TRP A 52 -0.35 -39.94 -37.65
CA TRP A 52 -1.45 -39.13 -38.16
C TRP A 52 -2.29 -38.50 -37.05
N THR A 53 -2.48 -39.19 -35.91
CA THR A 53 -3.12 -38.62 -34.71
C THR A 53 -2.32 -37.43 -34.18
N MET A 54 -0.99 -37.54 -34.04
CA MET A 54 -0.16 -36.41 -33.59
C MET A 54 -0.10 -35.27 -34.61
N ALA A 55 -0.06 -35.58 -35.91
CA ALA A 55 -0.10 -34.57 -36.96
C ALA A 55 -1.41 -33.76 -36.94
N ALA A 56 -2.55 -34.43 -36.80
CA ALA A 56 -3.85 -33.78 -36.68
C ALA A 56 -3.94 -32.91 -35.41
N LEU A 57 -3.50 -33.43 -34.26
CA LEU A 57 -3.50 -32.69 -32.99
C LEU A 57 -2.56 -31.48 -33.01
N ALA A 58 -1.37 -31.61 -33.62
CA ALA A 58 -0.43 -30.49 -33.78
C ALA A 58 -1.07 -29.31 -34.50
N VAL A 59 -1.77 -29.57 -35.62
CA VAL A 59 -2.46 -28.53 -36.40
C VAL A 59 -3.71 -28.02 -35.68
N ALA A 60 -4.48 -28.89 -35.04
CA ALA A 60 -5.72 -28.52 -34.35
C ALA A 60 -5.47 -27.65 -33.10
N CYS A 61 -4.44 -27.97 -32.31
CA CYS A 61 -4.06 -27.16 -31.14
C CYS A 61 -3.50 -25.80 -31.55
N ASP A 62 -2.63 -25.75 -32.56
CA ASP A 62 -2.07 -24.48 -33.07
C ASP A 62 -3.09 -23.63 -33.84
N ALA A 63 -4.23 -24.20 -34.25
CA ALA A 63 -5.34 -23.40 -34.76
C ALA A 63 -5.91 -22.47 -33.66
N ARG A 64 -5.87 -22.83 -32.37
CA ARG A 64 -6.29 -21.96 -31.25
C ARG A 64 -5.18 -21.89 -30.20
N PRO A 65 -4.02 -21.27 -30.51
CA PRO A 65 -2.86 -21.29 -29.63
C PRO A 65 -3.11 -20.40 -28.42
N PHE A 66 -2.45 -20.73 -27.32
CA PHE A 66 -2.63 -20.01 -26.06
C PHE A 66 -1.86 -18.69 -26.08
N VAL A 67 -2.59 -17.59 -25.89
CA VAL A 67 -2.02 -16.26 -25.63
C VAL A 67 -2.38 -15.90 -24.20
N PRO A 68 -1.43 -15.87 -23.24
CA PRO A 68 -1.70 -15.42 -21.88
C PRO A 68 -2.04 -13.92 -21.92
N PRO A 69 -3.23 -13.49 -21.45
CA PRO A 69 -3.52 -12.07 -21.32
C PRO A 69 -2.71 -11.43 -20.15
N GLY A 70 -2.71 -10.11 -20.05
CA GLY A 70 -2.15 -9.39 -18.89
C GLY A 70 -0.68 -8.92 -18.98
N ARG A 71 0.11 -9.34 -19.98
CA ARG A 71 1.40 -8.69 -20.33
C ARG A 71 1.64 -8.69 -21.83
N ARG A 72 1.82 -7.50 -22.44
CA ARG A 72 2.22 -7.33 -23.85
C ARG A 72 3.70 -7.71 -24.08
N GLN A 73 4.08 -8.96 -23.78
CA GLN A 73 5.46 -9.44 -23.99
C GLN A 73 5.62 -10.97 -24.06
N THR A 74 4.56 -11.77 -23.98
CA THR A 74 4.63 -13.24 -24.11
C THR A 74 4.48 -13.70 -25.56
N SER A 75 5.33 -14.65 -25.97
CA SER A 75 5.09 -15.46 -27.16
C SER A 75 3.81 -16.26 -26.98
N ALA A 76 3.04 -16.47 -28.05
CA ALA A 76 1.97 -17.46 -28.01
C ALA A 76 2.59 -18.85 -27.77
N VAL A 77 2.00 -19.63 -26.87
CA VAL A 77 2.45 -21.00 -26.63
C VAL A 77 1.79 -21.89 -27.69
N PHE A 78 2.61 -22.56 -28.50
CA PHE A 78 2.20 -23.42 -29.61
C PHE A 78 2.35 -24.89 -29.21
N PRO A 79 1.25 -25.60 -28.89
CA PRO A 79 1.32 -27.01 -28.48
C PRO A 79 1.84 -27.94 -29.58
N SER A 80 1.86 -27.53 -30.86
CA SER A 80 2.49 -28.31 -31.94
C SER A 80 3.91 -28.73 -31.59
N THR A 81 4.65 -27.92 -30.84
CA THR A 81 6.05 -28.18 -30.44
C THR A 81 6.24 -29.52 -29.72
N CYS A 82 5.30 -29.94 -28.85
CA CYS A 82 5.41 -31.25 -28.20
C CYS A 82 5.14 -32.41 -29.18
N PHE A 83 4.16 -32.25 -30.07
CA PHE A 83 3.79 -33.25 -31.07
C PHE A 83 4.84 -33.40 -32.17
N THR A 84 5.42 -32.31 -32.66
CA THR A 84 6.41 -32.35 -33.74
C THR A 84 7.79 -32.76 -33.23
N PHE A 85 8.12 -32.47 -31.96
CA PHE A 85 9.29 -33.08 -31.30
C PHE A 85 9.07 -34.57 -30.99
N ALA A 86 7.85 -35.00 -30.65
CA ALA A 86 7.53 -36.43 -30.55
C ALA A 86 7.63 -37.15 -31.91
N ILE A 87 7.15 -36.51 -32.98
CA ILE A 87 7.29 -37.01 -34.35
C ILE A 87 8.76 -37.09 -34.76
N LEU A 88 9.59 -36.10 -34.37
CA LEU A 88 11.02 -36.11 -34.62
C LEU A 88 11.72 -37.32 -33.98
N LEU A 89 11.39 -37.62 -32.72
CA LEU A 89 11.93 -38.77 -31.99
C LEU A 89 11.39 -40.11 -32.50
N GLY A 90 10.16 -40.15 -33.03
CA GLY A 90 9.51 -41.38 -33.50
C GLY A 90 9.78 -41.76 -34.96
N TRP A 91 9.81 -40.78 -35.88
CA TRP A 91 9.88 -41.00 -37.34
C TRP A 91 10.88 -40.07 -38.06
N GLY A 92 11.61 -39.23 -37.32
CA GLY A 92 12.71 -38.42 -37.85
C GLY A 92 12.33 -37.05 -38.42
N LEU A 93 13.32 -36.39 -39.00
CA LEU A 93 13.28 -34.96 -39.34
C LEU A 93 12.23 -34.58 -40.41
N GLY A 94 12.12 -35.36 -41.49
CA GLY A 94 11.23 -35.04 -42.62
C GLY A 94 9.76 -34.91 -42.21
N PRO A 95 9.16 -35.94 -41.58
CA PRO A 95 7.78 -35.85 -41.08
C PRO A 95 7.58 -34.73 -40.07
N ALA A 96 8.52 -34.50 -39.15
CA ALA A 96 8.43 -33.46 -38.13
C ALA A 96 8.40 -32.04 -38.73
N VAL A 97 9.30 -31.75 -39.67
CA VAL A 97 9.37 -30.46 -40.36
C VAL A 97 8.12 -30.22 -41.22
N ALA A 98 7.62 -31.25 -41.92
CA ALA A 98 6.41 -31.14 -42.72
C ALA A 98 5.17 -30.79 -41.87
N VAL A 99 4.95 -31.51 -40.76
CA VAL A 99 3.82 -31.24 -39.85
C VAL A 99 3.94 -29.87 -39.19
N GLN A 100 5.14 -29.48 -38.74
CA GLN A 100 5.37 -28.17 -38.13
C GLN A 100 5.14 -27.02 -39.14
N ALA A 101 5.54 -27.19 -40.40
CA ALA A 101 5.28 -26.21 -41.44
C ALA A 101 3.77 -26.02 -41.68
N VAL A 102 2.98 -27.09 -41.73
CA VAL A 102 1.51 -27.02 -41.86
C VAL A 102 0.88 -26.32 -40.65
N ALA A 103 1.28 -26.67 -39.42
CA ALA A 103 0.77 -26.03 -38.20
C ALA A 103 1.08 -24.51 -38.16
N VAL A 104 2.28 -24.11 -38.60
CA VAL A 104 2.69 -22.69 -38.70
C VAL A 104 1.92 -21.95 -39.81
N LEU A 105 1.63 -22.60 -40.95
CA LEU A 105 0.84 -22.00 -42.02
C LEU A 105 -0.62 -21.78 -41.58
N VAL A 106 -1.24 -22.77 -40.93
CA VAL A 106 -2.62 -22.69 -40.42
C VAL A 106 -2.76 -21.63 -39.32
N SER A 107 -1.84 -21.63 -38.34
CA SER A 107 -1.83 -20.61 -37.29
C SER A 107 -1.51 -19.21 -37.84
N GLY A 108 -0.56 -19.09 -38.77
CA GLY A 108 -0.20 -17.83 -39.43
C GLY A 108 -1.36 -17.21 -40.23
N TRP A 109 -2.11 -18.04 -40.98
CA TRP A 109 -3.33 -17.61 -41.67
C TRP A 109 -4.40 -17.11 -40.69
N ARG A 110 -4.73 -17.93 -39.68
CA ARG A 110 -5.80 -17.63 -38.73
C ARG A 110 -5.50 -16.42 -37.83
N LEU A 111 -4.23 -16.24 -37.45
CA LEU A 111 -3.77 -15.11 -36.64
C LEU A 111 -3.37 -13.88 -37.45
N ARG A 112 -3.59 -13.89 -38.78
CA ARG A 112 -3.29 -12.79 -39.71
C ARG A 112 -1.83 -12.28 -39.58
N TYR A 113 -0.89 -13.22 -39.45
CA TYR A 113 0.54 -12.90 -39.42
C TYR A 113 1.02 -12.43 -40.80
N ALA A 114 1.96 -11.49 -40.82
CA ALA A 114 2.62 -11.08 -42.06
C ALA A 114 3.34 -12.27 -42.72
N LEU A 115 3.35 -12.32 -44.05
CA LEU A 115 3.96 -13.42 -44.82
C LEU A 115 5.42 -13.70 -44.41
N TRP A 116 6.22 -12.65 -44.17
CA TRP A 116 7.60 -12.79 -43.71
C TRP A 116 7.70 -13.47 -42.35
N ARG A 117 6.73 -13.24 -41.45
CA ARG A 117 6.71 -13.80 -40.09
C ARG A 117 6.34 -15.27 -40.12
N THR A 118 5.36 -15.64 -40.93
CA THR A 118 5.00 -17.05 -41.17
C THR A 118 6.18 -17.81 -41.79
N ALA A 119 6.83 -17.24 -42.82
CA ALA A 119 8.01 -17.84 -43.44
C ALA A 119 9.18 -17.98 -42.44
N PHE A 120 9.50 -16.93 -41.68
CA PHE A 120 10.53 -16.98 -40.64
C PHE A 120 10.24 -18.06 -39.59
N ASN A 121 8.99 -18.17 -39.10
CA ASN A 121 8.59 -19.19 -38.14
C ASN A 121 8.83 -20.62 -38.70
N VAL A 122 8.47 -20.88 -39.97
CA VAL A 122 8.73 -22.18 -40.62
C VAL A 122 10.24 -22.48 -40.63
N GLY A 123 11.06 -21.53 -41.06
CA GLY A 123 12.52 -21.69 -41.08
C GLY A 123 13.14 -21.89 -39.71
N GLN A 124 12.73 -21.08 -38.73
CA GLN A 124 13.16 -21.16 -37.33
C GLN A 124 12.90 -22.54 -36.73
N TYR A 125 11.68 -23.06 -36.84
CA TYR A 125 11.33 -24.36 -36.30
C TYR A 125 12.03 -25.51 -37.05
N ALA A 126 12.21 -25.41 -38.36
CA ALA A 126 12.96 -26.40 -39.13
C ALA A 126 14.43 -26.47 -38.70
N CYS A 127 15.09 -25.32 -38.48
CA CYS A 127 16.44 -25.25 -37.92
C CYS A 127 16.51 -25.85 -36.50
N ALA A 128 15.54 -25.56 -35.63
CA ALA A 128 15.50 -26.10 -34.27
C ALA A 128 15.28 -27.63 -34.25
N LEU A 129 14.37 -28.15 -35.09
CA LEU A 129 14.16 -29.60 -35.26
C LEU A 129 15.40 -30.29 -35.85
N ALA A 130 16.08 -29.67 -36.82
CA ALA A 130 17.31 -30.22 -37.40
C ALA A 130 18.47 -30.26 -36.38
N ALA A 131 18.61 -29.24 -35.54
CA ALA A 131 19.59 -29.22 -34.45
C ALA A 131 19.32 -30.32 -33.42
N ALA A 132 18.06 -30.51 -33.01
CA ALA A 132 17.66 -31.61 -32.15
C ALA A 132 17.94 -32.98 -32.77
N TYR A 133 17.64 -33.14 -34.06
CA TYR A 133 17.90 -34.37 -34.80
C TYR A 133 19.40 -34.72 -34.84
N ALA A 134 20.26 -33.72 -35.05
CA ALA A 134 21.71 -33.90 -35.03
C ALA A 134 22.18 -34.46 -33.67
N ILE A 135 21.65 -33.95 -32.55
CA ILE A 135 21.97 -34.51 -31.22
C ILE A 135 21.52 -35.97 -31.08
N THR A 136 20.30 -36.32 -31.53
CA THR A 136 19.83 -37.71 -31.47
C THR A 136 20.65 -38.68 -32.33
N ARG A 137 21.40 -38.17 -33.32
CA ARG A 137 22.30 -38.95 -34.18
C ARG A 137 23.74 -39.03 -33.66
N LEU A 138 24.09 -38.23 -32.65
CA LEU A 138 25.40 -38.25 -31.97
C LEU A 138 25.40 -39.12 -30.69
N GLY A 139 24.24 -39.63 -30.28
CA GLY A 139 24.10 -40.57 -29.16
C GLY A 139 24.55 -41.99 -29.50
N PRO A 140 24.69 -42.88 -28.50
CA PRO A 140 25.26 -44.23 -28.65
C PRO A 140 24.35 -45.27 -29.37
N GLY A 141 23.27 -44.85 -30.03
CA GLY A 141 22.32 -45.70 -30.75
C GLY A 141 21.11 -44.89 -31.23
N GLY A 142 20.17 -45.52 -31.97
CA GLY A 142 18.90 -44.86 -32.28
C GLY A 142 18.03 -44.79 -31.04
N VAL A 143 17.66 -43.57 -30.65
CA VAL A 143 16.82 -43.32 -29.47
C VAL A 143 15.53 -44.15 -29.57
N PHE A 144 15.24 -44.94 -28.54
CA PHE A 144 14.13 -45.90 -28.48
C PHE A 144 14.18 -47.14 -29.40
N GLU A 145 15.28 -47.48 -30.10
CA GLU A 145 15.31 -48.68 -30.98
C GLU A 145 15.09 -50.01 -30.25
N GLY A 146 15.38 -50.10 -28.94
CA GLY A 146 15.27 -51.34 -28.14
C GLY A 146 14.00 -51.49 -27.27
N GLY A 147 12.98 -50.64 -27.46
CA GLY A 147 11.70 -50.72 -26.70
C GLY A 147 11.75 -50.29 -25.22
N ARG A 148 12.93 -50.27 -24.59
CA ARG A 148 13.18 -49.68 -23.26
C ARG A 148 14.03 -48.42 -23.38
N LEU A 149 13.68 -47.38 -22.62
CA LEU A 149 14.50 -46.19 -22.45
C LEU A 149 15.67 -46.49 -21.51
N SER A 150 16.90 -46.26 -21.97
CA SER A 150 18.11 -46.29 -21.16
C SER A 150 18.45 -44.89 -20.59
N GLY A 151 19.30 -44.82 -19.57
CA GLY A 151 19.82 -43.55 -19.05
C GLY A 151 20.47 -42.66 -20.14
N PRO A 152 21.30 -43.21 -21.04
CA PRO A 152 21.80 -42.51 -22.22
C PRO A 152 20.72 -41.97 -23.16
N ASP A 153 19.61 -42.69 -23.38
CA ASP A 153 18.50 -42.18 -24.22
C ASP A 153 17.85 -40.94 -23.59
N VAL A 154 17.62 -40.97 -22.27
CA VAL A 154 17.04 -39.83 -21.53
C VAL A 154 17.99 -38.62 -21.59
N ALA A 155 19.30 -38.85 -21.47
CA ALA A 155 20.30 -37.79 -21.62
C ALA A 155 20.35 -37.22 -23.06
N ALA A 156 20.27 -38.08 -24.09
CA ALA A 156 20.23 -37.67 -25.49
C ALA A 156 18.96 -36.86 -25.82
N VAL A 157 17.80 -37.27 -25.31
CA VAL A 157 16.53 -36.54 -25.42
C VAL A 157 16.63 -35.17 -24.73
N GLY A 158 17.17 -35.11 -23.52
CA GLY A 158 17.38 -33.85 -22.80
C GLY A 158 18.32 -32.90 -23.54
N ALA A 159 19.41 -33.42 -24.09
CA ALA A 159 20.35 -32.66 -24.91
C ALA A 159 19.71 -32.19 -26.24
N ALA A 160 18.87 -33.00 -26.87
CA ALA A 160 18.14 -32.63 -28.08
C ALA A 160 17.10 -31.53 -27.81
N ALA A 161 16.40 -31.58 -26.67
CA ALA A 161 15.49 -30.53 -26.24
C ALA A 161 16.23 -29.22 -25.93
N ALA A 162 17.40 -29.30 -25.29
CA ALA A 162 18.26 -28.13 -25.06
C ALA A 162 18.79 -27.52 -26.38
N ALA A 163 19.22 -28.34 -27.34
CA ALA A 163 19.66 -27.87 -28.65
C ALA A 163 18.53 -27.20 -29.46
N TRP A 164 17.33 -27.80 -29.44
CA TRP A 164 16.11 -27.20 -30.00
C TRP A 164 15.86 -25.83 -29.38
N PHE A 165 15.87 -25.73 -28.05
CA PHE A 165 15.57 -24.50 -27.32
C PHE A 165 16.60 -23.40 -27.61
N LEU A 166 17.90 -23.72 -27.58
CA LEU A 166 18.97 -22.77 -27.85
C LEU A 166 18.90 -22.21 -29.28
N VAL A 167 18.64 -23.04 -30.29
CA VAL A 167 18.50 -22.59 -31.68
C VAL A 167 17.21 -21.78 -31.85
N ASN A 168 16.08 -22.26 -31.36
CA ASN A 168 14.79 -21.57 -31.43
C ASN A 168 14.86 -20.18 -30.77
N TYR A 169 15.29 -20.13 -29.50
CA TYR A 169 15.40 -18.90 -28.71
C TYR A 169 16.47 -17.96 -29.27
N GLY A 170 17.59 -18.49 -29.75
CA GLY A 170 18.66 -17.71 -30.38
C GLY A 170 18.22 -17.02 -31.68
N LEU A 171 17.50 -17.74 -32.55
CA LEU A 171 16.96 -17.19 -33.80
C LEU A 171 15.89 -16.12 -33.55
N VAL A 172 14.96 -16.36 -32.62
CA VAL A 172 13.97 -15.34 -32.20
C VAL A 172 14.66 -14.10 -31.63
N SER A 173 15.63 -14.31 -30.73
CA SER A 173 16.40 -13.21 -30.11
C SER A 173 17.16 -12.39 -31.15
N ALA A 174 17.78 -13.03 -32.14
CA ALA A 174 18.46 -12.35 -33.24
C ALA A 174 17.48 -11.56 -34.13
N ALA A 175 16.33 -12.14 -34.49
CA ALA A 175 15.28 -11.45 -35.23
C ALA A 175 14.77 -10.19 -34.49
N VAL A 176 14.51 -10.31 -33.19
CA VAL A 176 14.09 -9.21 -32.31
C VAL A 176 15.19 -8.14 -32.21
N ARG A 177 16.45 -8.54 -32.02
CA ARG A 177 17.60 -7.60 -31.99
C ARG A 177 17.72 -6.80 -33.29
N LEU A 178 17.70 -7.47 -34.44
CA LEU A 178 17.79 -6.80 -35.75
C LEU A 178 16.63 -5.81 -35.95
N ARG A 179 15.42 -6.20 -35.52
CA ARG A 179 14.21 -5.41 -35.66
C ARG A 179 14.12 -4.19 -34.72
N PHE A 180 14.58 -4.31 -33.47
CA PHE A 180 14.40 -3.27 -32.43
C PHE A 180 15.70 -2.61 -31.90
N GLY A 181 16.86 -3.28 -31.98
CA GLY A 181 18.16 -2.72 -31.61
C GLY A 181 18.61 -3.05 -30.20
N GLU A 182 19.68 -2.39 -29.74
CA GLU A 182 20.50 -2.76 -28.58
C GLU A 182 19.74 -2.87 -27.24
N ARG A 183 18.59 -2.19 -27.09
CA ARG A 183 17.78 -2.17 -25.85
C ARG A 183 17.02 -3.49 -25.54
N TRP A 184 17.18 -4.53 -26.37
CA TRP A 184 16.47 -5.81 -26.25
C TRP A 184 16.94 -6.72 -25.08
N TRP A 185 18.23 -6.65 -24.71
CA TRP A 185 18.88 -7.65 -23.84
C TRP A 185 18.28 -7.77 -22.42
N PRO A 186 17.94 -6.67 -21.70
CA PRO A 186 17.32 -6.77 -20.38
C PRO A 186 15.96 -7.49 -20.42
N ASN A 187 15.15 -7.24 -21.45
CA ASN A 187 13.81 -7.82 -21.58
C ASN A 187 13.90 -9.31 -21.98
N ALA A 188 14.79 -9.68 -22.90
CA ALA A 188 15.06 -11.07 -23.24
C ALA A 188 15.53 -11.87 -22.00
N ARG A 189 16.49 -11.33 -21.22
CA ARG A 189 16.97 -12.00 -20.00
C ARG A 189 15.88 -12.19 -18.94
N ARG A 190 14.91 -11.26 -18.84
CA ARG A 190 13.73 -11.37 -17.95
C ARG A 190 12.73 -12.42 -18.44
N GLY A 191 12.57 -12.60 -19.76
CA GLY A 191 11.66 -13.59 -20.36
C GLY A 191 12.19 -15.03 -20.34
N LEU A 192 13.52 -15.22 -20.37
CA LEU A 192 14.18 -16.53 -20.45
C LEU A 192 13.65 -17.60 -19.47
N PRO A 193 13.44 -17.33 -18.16
CA PRO A 193 12.97 -18.36 -17.23
C PRO A 193 11.55 -18.85 -17.56
N ILE A 194 10.69 -17.96 -18.06
CA ILE A 194 9.30 -18.28 -18.42
C ILE A 194 9.27 -19.10 -19.70
N GLU A 195 10.02 -18.70 -20.73
CA GLU A 195 10.13 -19.45 -22.00
C GLU A 195 10.76 -20.84 -21.80
N LEU A 196 11.78 -20.93 -20.93
CA LEU A 196 12.39 -22.21 -20.57
C LEU A 196 11.39 -23.12 -19.84
N LEU A 197 10.57 -22.57 -18.95
CA LEU A 197 9.55 -23.33 -18.23
C LEU A 197 8.42 -23.79 -19.16
N SER A 198 7.85 -22.90 -19.98
CA SER A 198 6.73 -23.23 -20.88
C SER A 198 7.15 -24.19 -21.99
N THR A 199 8.19 -23.81 -22.75
CA THR A 199 8.61 -24.55 -23.95
C THR A 199 9.41 -25.80 -23.56
N GLY A 200 10.22 -25.74 -22.50
CA GLY A 200 10.91 -26.92 -21.95
C GLY A 200 9.93 -28.00 -21.48
N SER A 201 8.83 -27.61 -20.81
CA SER A 201 7.79 -28.56 -20.38
C SER A 201 7.10 -29.26 -21.56
N LEU A 202 6.86 -28.54 -22.66
CA LEU A 202 6.27 -29.14 -23.88
C LEU A 202 7.24 -30.10 -24.57
N LEU A 203 8.54 -29.76 -24.67
CA LEU A 203 9.55 -30.64 -25.25
C LEU A 203 9.73 -31.93 -24.41
N LEU A 204 9.73 -31.82 -23.09
CA LEU A 204 9.87 -32.97 -22.18
C LEU A 204 8.60 -33.84 -22.07
N LEU A 205 7.47 -33.41 -22.64
CA LEU A 205 6.26 -34.22 -22.79
C LEU A 205 6.34 -35.16 -24.01
N ALA A 206 7.17 -34.84 -25.00
CA ALA A 206 7.31 -35.61 -26.23
C ALA A 206 7.73 -37.09 -26.02
N PRO A 207 8.65 -37.46 -25.11
CA PRO A 207 8.97 -38.86 -24.84
C PRO A 207 7.78 -39.67 -24.34
N VAL A 208 6.87 -39.05 -23.57
CA VAL A 208 5.62 -39.67 -23.10
C VAL A 208 4.66 -39.89 -24.27
N LEU A 209 4.62 -38.97 -25.24
CA LEU A 209 3.86 -39.15 -26.48
C LEU A 209 4.44 -40.27 -27.36
N VAL A 210 5.77 -40.40 -27.44
CA VAL A 210 6.43 -41.49 -28.19
C VAL A 210 6.16 -42.86 -27.56
N THR A 211 6.19 -42.98 -26.22
CA THR A 211 5.86 -44.25 -25.56
C THR A 211 4.36 -44.58 -25.67
N ALA A 212 3.48 -43.58 -25.53
CA ALA A 212 2.04 -43.74 -25.76
C ALA A 212 1.75 -44.19 -27.21
N ALA A 213 2.36 -43.54 -28.20
CA ALA A 213 2.22 -43.85 -29.63
C ALA A 213 2.61 -45.29 -29.99
N ARG A 214 3.57 -45.88 -29.27
CA ARG A 214 3.99 -47.28 -29.42
C ARG A 214 3.04 -48.29 -28.77
N ALA A 215 2.35 -47.89 -27.71
CA ALA A 215 1.36 -48.73 -27.03
C ALA A 215 0.01 -48.69 -27.75
N SER A 216 -0.52 -47.51 -28.06
CA SER A 216 -1.72 -47.32 -28.87
C SER A 216 -1.90 -45.86 -29.28
N ALA A 217 -2.32 -45.63 -30.54
CA ALA A 217 -2.70 -44.30 -31.02
C ALA A 217 -3.84 -43.68 -30.18
N MET A 218 -4.70 -44.49 -29.57
CA MET A 218 -5.82 -44.04 -28.72
C MET A 218 -5.39 -43.38 -27.41
N LEU A 219 -4.13 -43.57 -26.98
CA LEU A 219 -3.59 -42.91 -25.78
C LEU A 219 -3.12 -41.48 -26.05
N ILE A 220 -2.85 -41.13 -27.32
CA ILE A 220 -2.30 -39.82 -27.71
C ILE A 220 -3.27 -38.67 -27.37
N PRO A 221 -4.59 -38.75 -27.64
CA PRO A 221 -5.53 -37.67 -27.29
C PRO A 221 -5.67 -37.41 -25.79
N LEU A 222 -5.26 -38.33 -24.90
CA LEU A 222 -5.32 -38.10 -23.45
C LEU A 222 -4.43 -36.91 -23.02
N VAL A 223 -3.41 -36.55 -23.80
CA VAL A 223 -2.58 -35.36 -23.56
C VAL A 223 -3.38 -34.04 -23.62
N LEU A 224 -4.54 -34.04 -24.29
CA LEU A 224 -5.41 -32.87 -24.34
C LEU A 224 -5.97 -32.52 -22.96
N VAL A 225 -6.13 -33.48 -22.05
CA VAL A 225 -6.65 -33.22 -20.69
C VAL A 225 -5.69 -32.35 -19.86
N PRO A 226 -4.40 -32.72 -19.65
CA PRO A 226 -3.46 -31.84 -18.95
C PRO A 226 -3.15 -30.55 -19.71
N LEU A 227 -3.09 -30.56 -21.06
CA LEU A 227 -2.93 -29.32 -21.84
C LEU A 227 -4.12 -28.37 -21.64
N PHE A 228 -5.35 -28.88 -21.63
CA PHE A 228 -6.55 -28.10 -21.34
C PHE A 228 -6.60 -27.63 -19.89
N ALA A 229 -6.16 -28.44 -18.93
CA ALA A 229 -6.06 -28.04 -17.53
C ALA A 229 -5.09 -26.85 -17.35
N VAL A 230 -3.89 -26.93 -17.95
CA VAL A 230 -2.91 -25.82 -17.95
C VAL A 230 -3.48 -24.58 -18.64
N TYR A 231 -4.14 -24.74 -19.79
CA TYR A 231 -4.84 -23.66 -20.49
C TYR A 231 -5.92 -22.99 -19.61
N ARG A 232 -6.75 -23.78 -18.93
CA ARG A 232 -7.82 -23.30 -18.04
C ARG A 232 -7.25 -22.59 -16.82
N MET A 233 -6.25 -23.17 -16.14
CA MET A 233 -5.60 -22.55 -14.97
C MET A 233 -4.97 -21.21 -15.34
N ALA A 234 -4.25 -21.15 -16.46
CA ALA A 234 -3.63 -19.91 -16.92
C ALA A 234 -4.65 -18.83 -17.32
N ARG A 235 -5.80 -19.22 -17.92
CA ARG A 235 -6.91 -18.30 -18.20
C ARG A 235 -7.56 -17.77 -16.92
N LEU A 236 -7.86 -18.66 -15.96
CA LEU A 236 -8.43 -18.31 -14.66
C LEU A 236 -7.51 -17.38 -13.85
N THR A 237 -6.19 -17.59 -13.89
CA THR A 237 -5.22 -16.70 -13.24
C THR A 237 -5.32 -15.27 -13.78
N VAL A 238 -5.60 -15.10 -15.08
CA VAL A 238 -5.70 -13.75 -15.68
C VAL A 238 -7.08 -13.14 -15.49
N GLU A 239 -8.16 -13.93 -15.54
CA GLU A 239 -9.50 -13.47 -15.14
C GLU A 239 -9.48 -12.95 -13.68
N GLN A 240 -8.81 -13.66 -12.76
CA GLN A 240 -8.57 -13.16 -11.40
C GLN A 240 -7.70 -11.89 -11.35
N GLN A 241 -6.67 -11.77 -12.20
CA GLN A 241 -5.84 -10.55 -12.24
C GLN A 241 -6.60 -9.34 -12.79
N GLN A 242 -7.56 -9.54 -13.70
CA GLN A 242 -8.44 -8.48 -14.21
C GLN A 242 -9.46 -8.03 -13.16
N LEU A 243 -10.09 -8.96 -12.44
CA LEU A 243 -10.96 -8.61 -11.31
C LEU A 243 -10.17 -7.88 -10.20
N ALA A 244 -8.94 -8.33 -9.90
CA ALA A 244 -8.01 -7.67 -8.99
C ALA A 244 -7.32 -6.42 -9.58
N ALA A 245 -7.86 -5.83 -10.65
CA ALA A 245 -7.45 -4.55 -11.23
C ALA A 245 -8.57 -3.48 -11.18
N LEU A 246 -9.75 -3.83 -10.68
CA LEU A 246 -10.86 -2.90 -10.44
C LEU A 246 -11.05 -2.65 -8.93
N ASP A 247 -11.68 -1.53 -8.61
CA ASP A 247 -12.27 -1.23 -7.31
C ASP A 247 -13.67 -1.88 -7.22
N PRO A 248 -13.98 -2.67 -6.18
CA PRO A 248 -15.22 -3.44 -6.15
C PRO A 248 -16.49 -2.62 -5.88
N LEU A 249 -16.38 -1.41 -5.31
CA LEU A 249 -17.52 -0.52 -5.10
C LEU A 249 -17.88 0.23 -6.38
N THR A 250 -16.90 0.91 -6.98
CA THR A 250 -17.13 1.83 -8.10
C THR A 250 -17.01 1.18 -9.48
N GLY A 251 -16.38 0.02 -9.56
CA GLY A 251 -16.05 -0.65 -10.83
C GLY A 251 -14.92 0.01 -11.62
N LEU A 252 -14.36 1.13 -11.13
CA LEU A 252 -13.24 1.82 -11.76
C LEU A 252 -11.93 1.01 -11.67
N PRO A 253 -10.95 1.23 -12.57
CA PRO A 253 -9.56 0.84 -12.38
C PRO A 253 -9.03 1.22 -10.98
N ASN A 254 -8.34 0.30 -10.31
CA ASN A 254 -7.73 0.56 -9.01
C ASN A 254 -6.27 1.06 -9.11
N ARG A 255 -5.65 1.45 -7.99
CA ARG A 255 -4.24 1.93 -7.91
C ARG A 255 -3.22 1.03 -8.64
N LYS A 256 -3.45 -0.29 -8.72
CA LYS A 256 -2.58 -1.24 -9.44
C LYS A 256 -2.79 -1.21 -10.96
N ALA A 257 -4.02 -0.98 -11.43
CA ALA A 257 -4.29 -0.71 -12.84
C ALA A 257 -3.69 0.64 -13.27
N LEU A 258 -3.84 1.69 -12.44
CA LEU A 258 -3.23 2.99 -12.66
C LEU A 258 -1.70 2.90 -12.88
N LEU A 259 -1.00 2.23 -11.97
CA LEU A 259 0.45 1.99 -12.08
C LEU A 259 0.83 1.29 -13.41
N ALA A 260 0.01 0.33 -13.84
CA ALA A 260 0.27 -0.42 -15.07
C ALA A 260 0.07 0.44 -16.33
N GLU A 261 -0.97 1.28 -16.37
CA GLU A 261 -1.24 2.15 -17.51
C GLU A 261 -0.22 3.29 -17.61
N VAL A 262 0.12 3.98 -16.51
CA VAL A 262 1.16 5.03 -16.53
C VAL A 262 2.50 4.44 -17.01
N GLY A 263 2.88 3.24 -16.52
CA GLY A 263 4.09 2.57 -16.98
C GLY A 263 4.09 2.20 -18.48
N GLU A 264 2.93 1.82 -19.03
CA GLU A 264 2.76 1.56 -20.46
C GLU A 264 2.79 2.87 -21.28
N GLN A 265 2.19 3.96 -20.79
CA GLN A 265 2.21 5.27 -21.47
C GLN A 265 3.60 5.90 -21.51
N VAL A 266 4.36 5.85 -20.41
CA VAL A 266 5.78 6.24 -20.38
C VAL A 266 6.59 5.42 -21.40
N HIS A 267 6.31 4.12 -21.54
CA HIS A 267 6.97 3.30 -22.55
C HIS A 267 6.60 3.70 -23.99
N ARG A 268 5.31 3.98 -24.26
CA ARG A 268 4.83 4.46 -25.57
C ARG A 268 5.42 5.82 -25.93
N HIS A 269 5.52 6.75 -24.98
CA HIS A 269 6.18 8.04 -25.20
C HIS A 269 7.65 7.84 -25.59
N ALA A 270 8.41 7.00 -24.87
CA ALA A 270 9.80 6.70 -25.22
C ALA A 270 9.96 6.07 -26.62
N GLU A 271 8.97 5.30 -27.09
CA GLU A 271 8.92 4.83 -28.48
C GLU A 271 8.55 5.90 -29.50
N ARG A 272 7.68 6.86 -29.16
CA ARG A 272 7.27 7.99 -30.02
C ARG A 272 8.42 8.98 -30.20
N ALA A 273 9.08 9.37 -29.11
CA ALA A 273 10.28 10.22 -29.13
C ALA A 273 11.39 9.62 -30.01
N ALA A 274 11.63 8.31 -29.91
CA ALA A 274 12.59 7.59 -30.75
C ALA A 274 12.24 7.57 -32.27
N ARG A 275 11.01 7.94 -32.65
CA ARG A 275 10.55 8.06 -34.04
C ARG A 275 10.56 9.51 -34.55
N GLY A 276 10.87 10.50 -33.69
CA GLY A 276 10.76 11.92 -34.03
C GLY A 276 9.31 12.41 -34.19
N ALA A 277 8.36 11.77 -33.50
CA ALA A 277 7.00 12.27 -33.35
C ALA A 277 6.98 13.50 -32.40
N PRO A 278 5.95 14.37 -32.46
CA PRO A 278 5.80 15.45 -31.50
C PRO A 278 5.75 14.96 -30.05
N ASP A 279 6.14 15.84 -29.13
CA ASP A 279 6.43 15.55 -27.74
C ASP A 279 5.13 15.43 -26.91
N ALA A 280 4.41 14.33 -27.12
CA ALA A 280 3.10 14.06 -26.53
C ALA A 280 3.22 13.87 -25.00
N ARG A 281 2.74 14.85 -24.24
CA ARG A 281 2.80 14.84 -22.78
C ARG A 281 1.71 13.94 -22.20
N LEU A 282 1.90 13.57 -20.94
CA LEU A 282 0.95 12.81 -20.13
C LEU A 282 0.66 13.63 -18.87
N ALA A 283 -0.60 13.73 -18.45
CA ALA A 283 -0.98 14.38 -17.21
C ALA A 283 -1.58 13.36 -16.24
N LEU A 284 -1.06 13.34 -15.02
CA LEU A 284 -1.64 12.65 -13.88
C LEU A 284 -2.34 13.71 -13.01
N LEU A 285 -3.66 13.62 -12.92
CA LEU A 285 -4.48 14.41 -12.02
C LEU A 285 -4.81 13.51 -10.82
N LEU A 286 -4.43 13.92 -9.61
CA LEU A 286 -4.93 13.35 -8.37
C LEU A 286 -6.10 14.20 -7.86
N ILE A 287 -7.14 13.56 -7.35
CA ILE A 287 -8.39 14.19 -6.89
C ILE A 287 -8.72 13.61 -5.52
N ASP A 288 -9.12 14.48 -4.59
CA ASP A 288 -9.63 14.12 -3.27
C ASP A 288 -10.91 14.92 -3.02
N LEU A 289 -11.93 14.27 -2.43
CA LEU A 289 -13.27 14.85 -2.27
C LEU A 289 -13.36 15.71 -1.01
N ASP A 290 -13.60 17.01 -1.21
CA ASP A 290 -13.60 17.97 -0.10
C ASP A 290 -14.70 17.62 0.91
N ARG A 291 -14.30 17.47 2.18
CA ARG A 291 -15.18 17.19 3.32
C ARG A 291 -15.97 15.87 3.22
N PHE A 292 -15.55 14.91 2.39
CA PHE A 292 -16.21 13.59 2.30
C PHE A 292 -16.32 12.89 3.66
N LYS A 293 -15.30 13.00 4.53
CA LYS A 293 -15.40 12.54 5.92
C LYS A 293 -16.61 13.13 6.67
N HIS A 294 -16.92 14.41 6.51
CA HIS A 294 -18.10 15.02 7.15
C HIS A 294 -19.43 14.47 6.61
N VAL A 295 -19.46 13.98 5.37
CA VAL A 295 -20.63 13.30 4.81
C VAL A 295 -20.84 11.96 5.53
N ASN A 296 -19.78 11.15 5.68
CA ASN A 296 -19.85 9.87 6.38
C ASN A 296 -20.14 10.05 7.88
N ASP A 297 -19.50 11.03 8.51
CA ASP A 297 -19.67 11.41 9.92
C ASP A 297 -21.04 12.03 10.26
N ALA A 298 -21.90 12.28 9.26
CA ALA A 298 -23.23 12.88 9.43
C ALA A 298 -24.37 12.04 8.82
N LEU A 299 -24.10 11.26 7.77
CA LEU A 299 -25.11 10.51 6.99
C LEU A 299 -24.80 9.01 6.85
N GLY A 300 -23.68 8.52 7.41
CA GLY A 300 -23.28 7.11 7.37
C GLY A 300 -22.53 6.69 6.09
N HIS A 301 -21.81 5.57 6.16
CA HIS A 301 -21.02 5.07 5.02
C HIS A 301 -21.90 4.61 3.86
N ALA A 302 -23.11 4.08 4.09
CA ALA A 302 -24.00 3.69 2.99
C ALA A 302 -24.45 4.87 2.10
N VAL A 303 -24.48 6.10 2.63
CA VAL A 303 -24.66 7.33 1.82
C VAL A 303 -23.34 7.72 1.13
N GLY A 304 -22.22 7.64 1.85
CA GLY A 304 -20.87 7.85 1.31
C GLY A 304 -20.53 6.97 0.12
N ASP A 305 -20.84 5.67 0.18
CA ASP A 305 -20.60 4.70 -0.88
C ASP A 305 -21.45 4.98 -2.12
N ARG A 306 -22.73 5.34 -1.94
CA ARG A 306 -23.60 5.77 -3.05
C ARG A 306 -23.11 7.08 -3.68
N LEU A 307 -22.62 8.01 -2.87
CA LEU A 307 -21.97 9.24 -3.33
C LEU A 307 -20.70 8.93 -4.15
N LEU A 308 -19.84 8.02 -3.69
CA LEU A 308 -18.63 7.59 -4.40
C LEU A 308 -18.95 6.95 -5.75
N VAL A 309 -20.03 6.17 -5.85
CA VAL A 309 -20.50 5.58 -7.12
C VAL A 309 -21.00 6.67 -8.09
N GLU A 310 -21.78 7.65 -7.62
CA GLU A 310 -22.25 8.77 -8.44
C GLU A 310 -21.08 9.67 -8.90
N VAL A 311 -20.14 9.99 -7.99
CA VAL A 311 -18.89 10.70 -8.32
C VAL A 311 -18.12 9.94 -9.40
N SER A 312 -17.98 8.62 -9.28
CA SER A 312 -17.30 7.79 -10.27
C SER A 312 -17.93 7.87 -11.65
N ALA A 313 -19.27 7.87 -11.73
CA ALA A 313 -20.00 8.05 -12.98
C ALA A 313 -19.76 9.44 -13.59
N ARG A 314 -19.78 10.51 -12.77
CA ARG A 314 -19.51 11.89 -13.20
C ARG A 314 -18.08 12.12 -13.69
N LEU A 315 -17.09 11.59 -12.97
CA LEU A 315 -15.68 11.63 -13.39
C LEU A 315 -15.51 10.92 -14.75
N THR A 316 -16.13 9.74 -14.91
CA THR A 316 -16.11 8.98 -16.17
C THR A 316 -16.78 9.73 -17.32
N ALA A 317 -17.83 10.51 -17.05
CA ALA A 317 -18.51 11.33 -18.05
C ALA A 317 -17.78 12.66 -18.39
N ALA A 318 -16.85 13.11 -17.54
CA ALA A 318 -16.11 14.37 -17.72
C ALA A 318 -14.80 14.23 -18.53
N VAL A 319 -14.32 12.99 -18.71
CA VAL A 319 -13.09 12.64 -19.45
C VAL A 319 -13.39 12.13 -20.86
N ASP A 320 -12.38 12.15 -21.72
CA ASP A 320 -12.46 11.56 -23.06
C ASP A 320 -12.35 10.03 -23.00
N SER A 321 -12.89 9.29 -23.98
CA SER A 321 -12.93 7.82 -23.95
C SER A 321 -11.56 7.11 -24.01
N ASP A 322 -10.51 7.85 -24.38
CA ASP A 322 -9.12 7.38 -24.42
C ASP A 322 -8.33 7.73 -23.14
N ASP A 323 -8.91 8.56 -22.25
CA ASP A 323 -8.37 8.85 -20.92
C ASP A 323 -8.85 7.80 -19.90
N MET A 324 -8.13 7.65 -18.79
CA MET A 324 -8.48 6.68 -17.74
C MET A 324 -8.81 7.39 -16.42
N VAL A 325 -9.98 7.10 -15.86
CA VAL A 325 -10.31 7.36 -14.45
C VAL A 325 -9.96 6.14 -13.61
N ALA A 326 -9.45 6.34 -12.40
CA ALA A 326 -9.15 5.30 -11.42
C ALA A 326 -9.56 5.75 -10.01
N ARG A 327 -9.87 4.80 -9.12
CA ARG A 327 -10.03 5.04 -7.68
C ARG A 327 -8.84 4.45 -6.92
N LEU A 328 -8.26 5.20 -5.99
CA LEU A 328 -7.08 4.76 -5.25
C LEU A 328 -7.43 4.08 -3.93
N GLY A 329 -8.51 4.54 -3.29
CA GLY A 329 -9.04 4.09 -2.01
C GLY A 329 -9.72 5.26 -1.30
N GLY A 330 -10.69 5.02 -0.42
CA GLY A 330 -11.43 6.10 0.26
C GLY A 330 -12.09 7.06 -0.75
N ASP A 331 -11.83 8.35 -0.57
CA ASP A 331 -12.21 9.50 -1.39
C ASP A 331 -11.18 9.87 -2.49
N GLU A 332 -10.04 9.18 -2.58
CA GLU A 332 -9.02 9.46 -3.59
C GLU A 332 -9.37 8.88 -4.98
N PHE A 333 -9.39 9.75 -5.99
CA PHE A 333 -9.49 9.39 -7.41
C PHE A 333 -8.26 9.89 -8.17
N ALA A 334 -8.00 9.30 -9.34
CA ALA A 334 -6.96 9.74 -10.25
C ALA A 334 -7.46 9.71 -11.70
N ILE A 335 -7.00 10.67 -12.50
CA ILE A 335 -7.24 10.70 -13.94
C ILE A 335 -5.90 10.75 -14.67
N VAL A 336 -5.76 9.91 -15.70
CA VAL A 336 -4.61 9.89 -16.60
C VAL A 336 -5.07 10.40 -17.96
N LYS A 337 -4.70 11.65 -18.29
CA LYS A 337 -4.89 12.20 -19.63
C LYS A 337 -3.68 11.94 -20.49
N THR A 338 -3.91 11.44 -21.70
CA THR A 338 -2.83 11.12 -22.65
C THR A 338 -2.81 12.07 -23.84
N ASP A 339 -1.68 12.09 -24.55
CA ASP A 339 -1.48 12.84 -25.80
C ASP A 339 -1.76 14.35 -25.70
N LEU A 340 -1.37 14.98 -24.58
CA LEU A 340 -1.51 16.43 -24.39
C LEU A 340 -0.52 17.23 -25.23
N ALA A 341 -0.99 18.38 -25.71
CA ALA A 341 -0.18 19.42 -26.36
C ALA A 341 0.46 20.39 -25.33
N ASP A 342 -0.26 20.77 -24.28
CA ASP A 342 0.23 21.71 -23.26
C ASP A 342 -0.38 21.49 -21.85
N VAL A 343 0.03 22.32 -20.89
CA VAL A 343 -0.50 22.31 -19.51
C VAL A 343 -1.93 22.88 -19.41
N GLY A 344 -2.33 23.72 -20.36
CA GLY A 344 -3.66 24.32 -20.44
C GLY A 344 -4.73 23.26 -20.70
N GLU A 345 -4.45 22.26 -21.53
CA GLU A 345 -5.33 21.10 -21.73
C GLU A 345 -5.55 20.29 -20.44
N ALA A 346 -4.51 20.11 -19.63
CA ALA A 346 -4.64 19.45 -18.32
C ALA A 346 -5.47 20.27 -17.34
N ARG A 347 -5.20 21.60 -17.25
CA ARG A 347 -5.97 22.53 -16.41
C ARG A 347 -7.44 22.59 -16.84
N ALA A 348 -7.70 22.64 -18.15
CA ALA A 348 -9.05 22.65 -18.73
C ALA A 348 -9.80 21.33 -18.55
N LEU A 349 -9.12 20.18 -18.42
CA LEU A 349 -9.75 18.94 -17.97
C LEU A 349 -10.12 19.04 -16.48
N ALA A 350 -9.18 19.44 -15.62
CA ALA A 350 -9.46 19.60 -14.20
C ALA A 350 -10.62 20.57 -13.93
N ASP A 351 -10.71 21.69 -14.65
CA ASP A 351 -11.85 22.62 -14.58
C ASP A 351 -13.19 22.00 -15.02
N ARG A 352 -13.18 21.03 -15.94
CA ARG A 352 -14.39 20.25 -16.28
C ARG A 352 -14.76 19.31 -15.13
N VAL A 353 -13.77 18.66 -14.53
CA VAL A 353 -13.95 17.75 -13.40
C VAL A 353 -14.53 18.48 -12.19
N VAL A 354 -13.96 19.62 -11.78
CA VAL A 354 -14.49 20.46 -10.69
C VAL A 354 -15.95 20.86 -10.97
N ARG A 355 -16.28 21.29 -12.19
CA ARG A 355 -17.67 21.61 -12.57
C ARG A 355 -18.62 20.40 -12.53
N ALA A 356 -18.12 19.19 -12.77
CA ALA A 356 -18.92 17.96 -12.68
C ALA A 356 -19.14 17.50 -11.23
N LEU A 357 -18.15 17.72 -10.34
CA LEU A 357 -18.28 17.47 -8.91
C LEU A 357 -19.22 18.48 -8.25
N ALA A 358 -19.07 19.77 -8.55
CA ALA A 358 -19.85 20.87 -7.96
C ALA A 358 -21.35 20.90 -8.31
N ALA A 359 -21.85 19.97 -9.13
CA ALA A 359 -23.29 19.80 -9.32
C ALA A 359 -23.88 19.07 -8.09
N PRO A 360 -25.04 19.46 -7.54
CA PRO A 360 -25.62 18.74 -6.41
C PRO A 360 -25.86 17.25 -6.72
N VAL A 361 -25.57 16.38 -5.76
CA VAL A 361 -25.86 14.94 -5.83
C VAL A 361 -27.20 14.67 -5.15
N PRO A 362 -28.24 14.20 -5.87
CA PRO A 362 -29.53 13.89 -5.27
C PRO A 362 -29.49 12.51 -4.59
N LEU A 363 -29.25 12.48 -3.28
CA LEU A 363 -29.30 11.27 -2.45
C LEU A 363 -30.41 11.40 -1.40
N ASP A 364 -31.32 10.42 -1.38
CA ASP A 364 -32.46 10.32 -0.45
C ASP A 364 -33.33 11.58 -0.32
N GLY A 365 -33.38 12.40 -1.37
CA GLY A 365 -34.15 13.64 -1.44
C GLY A 365 -33.41 14.89 -0.95
N LEU A 366 -32.17 14.74 -0.45
CA LEU A 366 -31.28 15.84 -0.10
C LEU A 366 -30.29 16.13 -1.25
N PRO A 367 -30.10 17.40 -1.64
CA PRO A 367 -28.99 17.80 -2.50
C PRO A 367 -27.70 17.84 -1.67
N LEU A 368 -26.75 16.95 -1.97
CA LEU A 368 -25.41 16.97 -1.37
C LEU A 368 -24.43 17.71 -2.30
N ASP A 369 -23.84 18.78 -1.81
CA ASP A 369 -22.78 19.52 -2.50
C ASP A 369 -21.42 18.97 -2.07
N VAL A 370 -20.65 18.46 -3.04
CA VAL A 370 -19.35 17.81 -2.79
C VAL A 370 -18.30 18.44 -3.70
N GLY A 371 -17.28 19.02 -3.07
CA GLY A 371 -16.14 19.60 -3.76
C GLY A 371 -15.12 18.54 -4.18
N GLY A 372 -14.06 18.99 -4.84
CA GLY A 372 -12.89 18.17 -5.07
C GLY A 372 -11.66 19.02 -5.33
N SER A 373 -10.62 18.77 -4.56
CA SER A 373 -9.31 19.38 -4.72
C SER A 373 -8.46 18.55 -5.68
N ILE A 374 -7.86 19.17 -6.70
CA ILE A 374 -7.15 18.49 -7.79
C ILE A 374 -5.70 18.93 -7.89
N GLY A 375 -4.76 17.98 -7.87
CA GLY A 375 -3.34 18.19 -8.11
C GLY A 375 -2.88 17.62 -9.45
N ILE A 376 -2.18 18.42 -10.26
CA ILE A 376 -1.74 18.02 -11.61
C ILE A 376 -0.21 17.87 -11.70
N ALA A 377 0.27 16.68 -12.06
CA ALA A 377 1.65 16.44 -12.47
C ALA A 377 1.75 16.07 -13.95
N LEU A 378 2.75 16.62 -14.66
CA LEU A 378 3.01 16.35 -16.07
C LEU A 378 4.22 15.43 -16.23
N PHE A 379 4.15 14.50 -17.18
CA PHE A 379 5.31 13.77 -17.68
C PHE A 379 5.71 14.34 -19.05
N PRO A 380 7.02 14.54 -19.32
CA PRO A 380 8.16 14.25 -18.44
C PRO A 380 8.49 15.37 -17.43
N ASP A 381 7.91 16.57 -17.59
CA ASP A 381 8.37 17.80 -16.92
C ASP A 381 8.42 17.72 -15.39
N HIS A 382 7.43 17.07 -14.78
CA HIS A 382 7.27 16.90 -13.33
C HIS A 382 7.60 15.46 -12.90
N GLY A 383 8.34 14.68 -13.70
CA GLY A 383 8.82 13.35 -13.31
C GLY A 383 8.85 12.35 -14.45
N GLU A 384 9.85 11.47 -14.44
CA GLU A 384 10.03 10.42 -15.45
C GLU A 384 9.42 9.05 -15.06
N ASP A 385 8.91 8.92 -13.84
CA ASP A 385 8.37 7.67 -13.30
C ASP A 385 7.10 7.90 -12.46
N PHE A 386 6.32 6.82 -12.28
CA PHE A 386 5.04 6.87 -11.57
C PHE A 386 5.15 7.37 -10.12
N ALA A 387 6.18 6.99 -9.37
CA ALA A 387 6.29 7.38 -7.97
C ALA A 387 6.61 8.88 -7.83
N THR A 388 7.47 9.41 -8.71
CA THR A 388 7.76 10.85 -8.77
C THR A 388 6.53 11.65 -9.20
N LEU A 389 5.85 11.25 -10.28
CA LEU A 389 4.62 11.89 -10.74
C LEU A 389 3.52 11.87 -9.67
N MET A 390 3.35 10.74 -9.00
CA MET A 390 2.33 10.58 -7.95
C MET A 390 2.60 11.52 -6.77
N ARG A 391 3.86 11.60 -6.30
CA ARG A 391 4.26 12.51 -5.23
C ARG A 391 4.05 13.98 -5.61
N HIS A 392 4.34 14.36 -6.85
CA HIS A 392 4.15 15.75 -7.28
C HIS A 392 2.67 16.12 -7.49
N ALA A 393 1.84 15.17 -7.95
CA ALA A 393 0.38 15.37 -8.01
C ALA A 393 -0.22 15.49 -6.59
N ASP A 394 0.26 14.70 -5.64
CA ASP A 394 -0.13 14.77 -4.22
C ASP A 394 0.24 16.14 -3.59
N VAL A 395 1.48 16.61 -3.77
CA VAL A 395 1.89 17.96 -3.34
C VAL A 395 1.01 19.04 -3.97
N ALA A 396 0.71 18.95 -5.27
CA ALA A 396 -0.18 19.90 -5.93
C ALA A 396 -1.63 19.83 -5.41
N MET A 397 -2.13 18.65 -5.08
CA MET A 397 -3.49 18.48 -4.54
C MET A 397 -3.61 19.10 -3.14
N TYR A 398 -2.58 18.92 -2.31
CA TYR A 398 -2.49 19.57 -1.01
C TYR A 398 -2.37 21.11 -1.15
N ASP A 399 -1.64 21.60 -2.16
CA ASP A 399 -1.59 23.02 -2.49
C ASP A 399 -2.95 23.62 -2.86
N ALA A 400 -3.80 22.86 -3.56
CA ALA A 400 -5.17 23.26 -3.86
C ALA A 400 -5.98 23.40 -2.54
N LYS A 401 -6.03 22.32 -1.75
CA LYS A 401 -6.71 22.28 -0.44
C LYS A 401 -6.37 23.46 0.48
N ASN A 402 -5.10 23.81 0.59
CA ASN A 402 -4.65 24.86 1.52
C ASN A 402 -4.88 26.30 1.03
N ARG A 403 -5.16 26.51 -0.26
CA ARG A 403 -5.27 27.86 -0.87
C ARG A 403 -6.71 28.30 -1.17
N ASP A 404 -7.71 27.51 -0.75
CA ASP A 404 -9.10 27.60 -1.22
C ASP A 404 -9.18 27.57 -2.77
N ASP A 405 -8.21 26.93 -3.45
CA ASP A 405 -8.25 26.67 -4.89
C ASP A 405 -8.69 25.22 -5.12
N THR A 406 -9.49 24.98 -6.15
CA THR A 406 -9.95 23.63 -6.50
C THR A 406 -8.94 22.88 -7.35
N VAL A 407 -7.98 23.55 -7.98
CA VAL A 407 -7.01 22.90 -8.87
C VAL A 407 -5.64 23.61 -8.86
N ALA A 408 -4.59 22.89 -8.47
CA ALA A 408 -3.21 23.36 -8.64
C ALA A 408 -2.39 22.44 -9.57
N VAL A 409 -1.47 23.05 -10.32
CA VAL A 409 -0.45 22.35 -11.11
C VAL A 409 0.82 22.34 -10.29
N TYR A 410 1.50 21.19 -10.21
CA TYR A 410 2.79 21.10 -9.52
C TYR A 410 3.79 22.11 -10.09
N THR A 411 4.44 22.86 -9.21
CA THR A 411 5.58 23.71 -9.53
C THR A 411 6.71 23.41 -8.55
N ALA A 412 7.97 23.64 -8.93
CA ALA A 412 9.09 23.53 -7.99
C ALA A 412 8.99 24.57 -6.84
N GLU A 413 8.16 25.59 -6.99
CA GLU A 413 7.86 26.59 -5.96
C GLU A 413 6.73 26.13 -5.02
N SER A 414 5.83 25.23 -5.44
CA SER A 414 4.81 24.59 -4.59
C SER A 414 5.39 23.78 -3.42
N ASP A 415 6.63 23.32 -3.54
CA ASP A 415 7.37 22.78 -2.39
C ASP A 415 7.44 23.79 -1.21
N HIS A 416 7.14 25.08 -1.38
CA HIS A 416 6.98 26.06 -0.29
C HIS A 416 5.77 25.81 0.64
N ASN A 417 4.75 25.01 0.26
CA ASN A 417 3.78 24.54 1.26
C ASN A 417 4.42 23.52 2.22
N SER A 418 5.58 22.95 1.87
CA SER A 418 6.46 22.32 2.87
C SER A 418 6.97 23.33 3.89
N ALA A 419 7.13 24.61 3.58
CA ALA A 419 7.57 25.61 4.56
C ALA A 419 6.49 25.91 5.61
N GLU A 420 5.20 25.92 5.22
CA GLU A 420 4.08 26.00 6.17
C GLU A 420 4.00 24.73 7.03
N ARG A 421 4.11 23.55 6.41
CA ARG A 421 4.12 22.25 7.11
C ARG A 421 5.34 22.09 8.03
N LEU A 422 6.51 22.57 7.61
CA LEU A 422 7.74 22.62 8.41
C LEU A 422 7.63 23.66 9.53
N GLY A 423 6.92 24.77 9.30
CA GLY A 423 6.55 25.75 10.33
C GLY A 423 5.69 25.09 11.41
N LEU A 424 4.56 24.48 11.01
CA LEU A 424 3.68 23.77 11.93
C LEU A 424 4.40 22.62 12.67
N LEU A 425 5.29 21.89 12.01
CA LEU A 425 6.16 20.89 12.65
C LEU A 425 7.18 21.50 13.61
N ALA A 426 7.74 22.68 13.31
CA ALA A 426 8.64 23.40 14.19
C ALA A 426 7.90 23.97 15.41
N ASP A 427 6.68 24.46 15.23
CA ASP A 427 5.80 24.95 16.30
C ASP A 427 5.38 23.82 17.23
N LEU A 428 4.85 22.72 16.66
CA LEU A 428 4.52 21.51 17.39
C LEU A 428 5.74 20.98 18.17
N ARG A 429 6.92 20.95 17.53
CA ARG A 429 8.17 20.56 18.19
C ARG A 429 8.55 21.52 19.32
N ARG A 430 8.41 22.83 19.15
CA ARG A 430 8.66 23.84 20.21
C ARG A 430 7.74 23.62 21.41
N VAL A 431 6.44 23.37 21.22
CA VAL A 431 5.51 23.05 22.34
C VAL A 431 5.89 21.74 23.03
N LEU A 432 6.26 20.71 22.27
CA LEU A 432 6.65 19.42 22.83
C LEU A 432 7.98 19.48 23.60
N GLU A 433 8.95 20.29 23.17
CA GLU A 433 10.25 20.47 23.83
C GLU A 433 10.18 21.41 25.06
N SER A 434 9.20 22.33 25.13
CA SER A 434 9.07 23.32 26.22
C SER A 434 8.33 22.82 27.47
N GLY A 435 7.65 21.66 27.40
CA GLY A 435 7.00 21.01 28.55
C GLY A 435 5.65 21.63 28.96
N PRO A 436 4.96 21.07 29.97
CA PRO A 436 3.72 21.66 30.47
C PRO A 436 4.01 22.95 31.26
N PRO A 437 3.21 24.02 31.11
CA PRO A 437 3.38 25.23 31.91
C PRO A 437 3.19 24.94 33.40
N THR A 438 4.22 25.18 34.21
CA THR A 438 4.14 25.07 35.67
C THR A 438 3.17 26.11 36.20
N GLY A 439 2.07 25.66 36.82
CA GLY A 439 0.84 26.44 36.92
C GLY A 439 0.96 27.84 37.57
N ARG A 440 0.46 28.86 36.85
CA ARG A 440 -0.03 30.13 37.38
C ARG A 440 -1.03 30.73 36.39
N GLY A 441 -2.29 30.85 36.82
CA GLY A 441 -3.40 31.38 36.00
C GLY A 441 -4.03 30.31 35.11
N GLY A 442 -5.27 29.93 35.41
CA GLY A 442 -6.06 29.14 34.47
C GLY A 442 -6.47 29.99 33.25
N PRO A 443 -6.73 29.38 32.08
CA PRO A 443 -7.16 30.13 30.91
C PRO A 443 -8.43 30.93 31.20
N ALA A 444 -8.52 32.13 30.62
CA ALA A 444 -9.67 33.00 30.81
C ALA A 444 -10.94 32.29 30.35
N ARG A 445 -11.98 32.29 31.19
CA ARG A 445 -13.29 31.70 30.87
C ARG A 445 -13.91 32.41 29.66
N ILE A 446 -13.73 31.85 28.47
CA ILE A 446 -14.55 32.16 27.31
C ILE A 446 -15.83 31.34 27.46
N GLY A 447 -16.95 32.02 27.71
CA GLY A 447 -18.22 31.35 27.97
C GLY A 447 -18.72 30.60 26.74
N ALA A 448 -18.99 29.31 26.90
CA ALA A 448 -19.81 28.57 25.96
C ALA A 448 -21.22 29.19 25.96
N VAL A 449 -21.62 29.78 24.83
CA VAL A 449 -22.98 30.28 24.64
C VAL A 449 -23.89 29.08 24.40
N GLY A 450 -24.41 28.52 25.49
CA GLY A 450 -25.54 27.61 25.44
C GLY A 450 -26.82 28.38 25.10
N GLY A 451 -27.51 27.98 24.05
CA GLY A 451 -28.88 28.41 23.80
C GLY A 451 -29.81 27.78 24.84
N ASP A 452 -30.07 28.51 25.93
CA ASP A 452 -31.41 28.71 26.52
C ASP A 452 -31.28 29.53 27.81
N GLY A 453 -31.85 30.73 27.81
CA GLY A 453 -31.57 31.77 28.80
C GLY A 453 -32.27 31.60 30.14
N ALA A 454 -31.66 30.85 31.07
CA ALA A 454 -32.07 30.85 32.48
C ALA A 454 -30.83 30.87 33.42
N ALA A 455 -30.63 31.99 34.13
CA ALA A 455 -29.58 32.11 35.14
C ALA A 455 -30.06 31.60 36.51
N LEU A 456 -29.22 30.82 37.19
CA LEU A 456 -29.43 30.41 38.59
C LEU A 456 -28.21 30.80 39.46
N PRO A 457 -28.42 31.21 40.72
CA PRO A 457 -27.40 31.88 41.54
C PRO A 457 -26.41 30.91 42.19
N ALA A 458 -25.21 31.42 42.48
CA ALA A 458 -24.17 30.71 43.21
C ALA A 458 -24.48 30.61 44.71
N VAL A 459 -24.07 29.50 45.34
CA VAL A 459 -24.14 29.27 46.80
C VAL A 459 -22.71 29.21 47.37
N PRO A 460 -22.41 29.78 48.57
CA PRO A 460 -21.04 29.89 49.07
C PRO A 460 -20.51 28.61 49.71
N GLY A 461 -19.18 28.46 49.75
CA GLY A 461 -18.49 27.33 50.37
C GLY A 461 -18.33 27.43 51.90
N LEU A 462 -17.84 26.34 52.50
CA LEU A 462 -17.46 26.23 53.91
C LEU A 462 -16.08 25.54 54.05
N PRO A 463 -15.39 25.69 55.20
CA PRO A 463 -13.92 25.77 55.23
C PRO A 463 -13.22 24.45 55.57
N GLY A 464 -11.90 24.43 55.35
CA GLY A 464 -11.03 23.32 55.75
C GLY A 464 -10.60 23.39 57.22
N GLU A 465 -10.24 22.23 57.77
CA GLU A 465 -9.58 22.10 59.07
C GLU A 465 -8.11 21.69 58.89
N ALA A 466 -7.24 22.29 59.70
CA ALA A 466 -5.85 21.90 59.82
C ALA A 466 -5.69 20.92 61.00
N LEU A 467 -4.86 19.90 60.83
CA LEU A 467 -4.31 19.12 61.94
C LEU A 467 -2.79 19.11 61.85
N THR A 468 -2.16 19.50 62.96
CA THR A 468 -0.72 19.67 63.12
C THR A 468 -0.12 18.56 63.97
N SER A 469 1.19 18.37 63.81
CA SER A 469 2.14 17.83 64.80
C SER A 469 2.06 16.33 65.16
N GLY A 470 3.21 15.78 65.53
CA GLY A 470 3.33 14.43 66.13
C GLY A 470 4.46 13.59 65.54
N GLY A 471 5.71 13.99 65.78
CA GLY A 471 6.87 13.13 65.51
C GLY A 471 7.36 12.46 66.80
N ASP A 472 7.61 11.17 66.74
CA ASP A 472 8.44 10.30 67.59
C ASP A 472 8.38 8.91 66.91
N GLY A 473 9.34 7.98 66.97
CA GLY A 473 10.61 7.89 67.67
C GLY A 473 11.09 6.43 67.52
N LEU A 474 12.30 6.22 67.01
CA LEU A 474 12.94 4.88 66.85
C LEU A 474 13.12 4.18 68.22
N PRO A 475 13.19 2.83 68.31
CA PRO A 475 14.11 1.94 67.57
C PRO A 475 13.45 0.65 67.00
N GLY A 476 14.11 -0.20 66.20
CA GLY A 476 15.51 -0.27 65.81
C GLY A 476 16.21 -1.50 66.38
N GLU A 477 16.14 -2.65 65.71
CA GLU A 477 16.98 -3.82 66.03
C GLU A 477 17.36 -4.62 64.77
N THR A 478 18.64 -4.96 64.69
CA THR A 478 19.32 -5.66 63.58
C THR A 478 19.65 -7.10 63.96
N LEU A 479 19.64 -8.06 63.01
CA LEU A 479 20.41 -9.33 63.01
C LEU A 479 20.24 -9.98 61.60
N THR A 480 21.16 -9.78 60.65
CA THR A 480 22.31 -10.64 60.28
C THR A 480 22.03 -12.09 59.79
N SER A 481 22.38 -12.34 58.52
CA SER A 481 23.13 -13.50 58.00
C SER A 481 22.72 -14.94 58.35
N GLY A 482 22.40 -15.75 57.33
CA GLY A 482 22.39 -17.22 57.39
C GLY A 482 22.24 -17.87 56.01
N ASN A 483 23.20 -18.70 55.62
CA ASN A 483 23.26 -19.42 54.33
C ASN A 483 22.70 -20.86 54.45
N ASP A 484 22.77 -21.63 53.35
CA ASP A 484 22.48 -23.07 53.20
C ASP A 484 20.98 -23.41 52.97
N GLY A 485 20.60 -24.40 52.14
CA GLY A 485 21.39 -25.25 51.23
C GLY A 485 20.48 -26.16 50.37
N LEU A 486 20.97 -26.60 49.20
CA LEU A 486 20.31 -27.61 48.32
C LEU A 486 20.59 -29.04 48.79
N PRO A 487 19.78 -30.04 48.36
CA PRO A 487 20.36 -31.03 47.42
C PRO A 487 19.41 -31.74 46.42
N GLY A 488 20.00 -32.28 45.32
CA GLY A 488 19.44 -33.33 44.42
C GLY A 488 18.77 -32.82 43.13
N GLY A 489 19.06 -33.26 41.89
CA GLY A 489 19.82 -34.42 41.36
C GLY A 489 18.85 -35.52 40.88
N VAL A 490 18.70 -35.88 39.58
CA VAL A 490 19.60 -36.60 38.64
C VAL A 490 18.91 -36.60 37.25
N ARG A 491 19.47 -36.05 36.15
CA ARG A 491 20.36 -36.65 35.10
C ARG A 491 19.87 -37.87 34.29
N GLY A 492 19.84 -37.72 32.95
CA GLY A 492 19.89 -38.81 31.96
C GLY A 492 20.59 -38.38 30.65
N ARG A 493 21.53 -39.19 30.12
CA ARG A 493 22.36 -38.89 28.91
C ARG A 493 22.39 -40.09 27.94
N ARG A 494 22.37 -39.84 26.62
CA ARG A 494 23.05 -40.61 25.53
C ARG A 494 23.40 -39.62 24.41
N ARG A 495 24.67 -39.33 24.04
CA ARG A 495 25.69 -40.08 23.25
C ARG A 495 25.38 -40.25 21.75
N SER A 496 26.19 -39.59 20.91
CA SER A 496 26.31 -39.67 19.43
C SER A 496 27.05 -40.94 18.96
N PRO A 497 27.19 -41.26 17.64
CA PRO A 497 28.14 -40.57 16.73
C PRO A 497 27.76 -40.52 15.22
N GLY A 498 28.58 -39.84 14.39
CA GLY A 498 28.57 -40.01 12.92
C GLY A 498 28.94 -38.76 12.09
N ARG A 499 30.07 -38.79 11.37
CA ARG A 499 30.55 -37.76 10.41
C ARG A 499 30.69 -38.41 9.02
N PRO A 500 30.64 -37.67 7.89
CA PRO A 500 31.89 -37.08 7.39
C PRO A 500 31.76 -35.70 6.71
N THR A 501 32.92 -35.09 6.45
CA THR A 501 33.10 -33.74 5.87
C THR A 501 33.89 -33.80 4.55
N ILE A 502 33.53 -32.99 3.55
CA ILE A 502 34.42 -32.58 2.44
C ILE A 502 34.38 -31.04 2.29
N ARG A 503 35.45 -30.46 1.74
CA ARG A 503 36.01 -29.11 2.02
C ARG A 503 36.09 -28.22 0.75
N TRP A 504 36.55 -26.97 0.95
CA TRP A 504 37.04 -25.94 -0.01
C TRP A 504 35.95 -25.03 -0.61
N TRP A 505 36.11 -23.70 -0.86
CA TRP A 505 37.15 -22.68 -0.56
C TRP A 505 36.46 -21.32 -0.27
N PRO A 506 36.95 -20.46 0.65
CA PRO A 506 36.70 -19.01 0.58
C PRO A 506 37.92 -18.26 0.03
N ARG A 507 37.73 -17.55 -1.09
CA ARG A 507 38.74 -16.64 -1.67
C ARG A 507 38.64 -15.27 -0.99
N ARG A 508 39.79 -14.65 -0.68
CA ARG A 508 39.86 -13.28 -0.12
C ARG A 508 39.04 -12.29 -0.96
N ARG A 509 38.27 -11.44 -0.29
CA ARG A 509 37.99 -10.07 -0.75
C ARG A 509 38.47 -9.11 0.34
N GLN A 510 39.08 -8.01 -0.09
CA GLN A 510 39.64 -6.99 0.79
C GLN A 510 38.51 -6.22 1.49
N SER A 511 38.73 -5.88 2.76
CA SER A 511 37.96 -4.84 3.45
C SER A 511 38.31 -3.48 2.83
N PRO A 512 37.31 -2.62 2.55
CA PRO A 512 37.56 -1.18 2.45
C PRO A 512 37.87 -0.61 3.84
N GLU A 513 38.73 0.40 3.89
CA GLU A 513 39.00 1.20 5.09
C GLU A 513 37.79 2.08 5.46
N PRO A 514 37.68 2.55 6.73
CA PRO A 514 36.66 3.52 7.12
C PRO A 514 36.90 4.85 6.39
N VAL A 515 35.82 5.47 5.92
CA VAL A 515 35.85 6.82 5.31
C VAL A 515 35.31 7.81 6.34
N ASP A 516 36.00 8.94 6.50
CA ASP A 516 35.82 9.90 7.60
C ASP A 516 34.42 10.56 7.66
N ASP A 517 33.94 10.75 8.89
CA ASP A 517 32.68 11.45 9.23
C ASP A 517 32.70 12.98 8.95
N GLU A 518 33.80 13.53 8.43
CA GLU A 518 33.96 14.98 8.22
C GLU A 518 33.09 15.54 7.08
N LEU A 519 32.50 14.68 6.24
CA LEU A 519 31.61 15.10 5.16
C LEU A 519 30.17 15.37 5.63
N ILE A 520 29.75 14.77 6.76
CA ILE A 520 28.42 14.95 7.33
C ILE A 520 28.35 16.26 8.15
N SER A 521 29.44 16.62 8.84
CA SER A 521 29.49 17.89 9.58
C SER A 521 29.49 19.13 8.67
N ARG A 522 30.07 19.05 7.47
CA ARG A 522 30.16 20.15 6.52
C ARG A 522 28.87 20.45 5.73
N ILE A 523 27.88 19.57 5.75
CA ILE A 523 26.57 19.80 5.10
C ILE A 523 25.59 20.54 6.04
N VAL A 524 25.80 20.46 7.36
CA VAL A 524 24.90 21.04 8.38
C VAL A 524 25.19 22.52 8.66
N THR A 525 26.36 23.04 8.28
CA THR A 525 26.75 24.45 8.48
C THR A 525 27.09 25.12 7.15
N GLY A 526 26.12 25.81 6.56
CA GLY A 526 26.26 26.46 5.26
C GLY A 526 27.29 27.60 5.24
N ALA A 527 28.53 27.29 4.86
CA ALA A 527 29.60 28.26 4.65
C ALA A 527 30.43 27.88 3.39
N ASP A 528 30.41 28.75 2.38
CA ASP A 528 31.10 28.57 1.10
C ASP A 528 32.47 29.29 1.07
N PRO A 529 33.59 28.58 0.82
CA PRO A 529 34.88 29.21 0.57
C PRO A 529 35.40 29.01 -0.86
N ILE A 530 35.40 30.13 -1.60
CA ILE A 530 36.41 30.52 -2.61
C ILE A 530 36.26 29.95 -4.04
N ARG A 531 35.68 30.79 -4.91
CA ARG A 531 36.20 31.03 -6.27
C ARG A 531 36.59 32.50 -6.51
N ARG A 532 37.90 32.74 -6.55
CA ARG A 532 38.61 33.88 -7.17
C ARG A 532 39.79 33.23 -7.93
N ARG A 533 40.17 33.55 -9.16
CA ARG A 533 39.81 34.59 -10.15
C ARG A 533 39.91 33.98 -11.55
N THR A 534 39.13 34.47 -12.51
CA THR A 534 39.61 34.75 -13.88
C THR A 534 38.85 35.95 -14.41
N ALA A 535 39.55 36.91 -15.02
CA ALA A 535 38.98 38.15 -15.53
C ALA A 535 38.95 38.14 -17.06
N ALA A 536 37.92 38.75 -17.66
CA ALA A 536 38.05 39.70 -18.78
C ALA A 536 36.68 40.03 -19.43
N GLY A 537 36.40 41.33 -19.60
CA GLY A 537 35.91 41.85 -20.90
C GLY A 537 34.43 42.20 -21.08
N ARG A 538 34.16 43.53 -21.07
CA ARG A 538 33.08 44.27 -21.80
C ARG A 538 31.62 44.04 -21.33
N ALA A 539 30.94 45.05 -20.77
CA ALA A 539 30.28 46.20 -21.42
C ALA A 539 28.96 45.78 -22.12
N THR A 540 27.82 46.48 -22.02
CA THR A 540 27.51 47.92 -21.87
C THR A 540 26.19 48.20 -21.13
N GLU A 541 26.02 49.43 -20.59
CA GLU A 541 24.77 50.26 -20.46
C GLU A 541 23.47 49.66 -19.83
N GLY A 542 22.68 50.38 -19.01
CA GLY A 542 22.81 51.74 -18.46
C GLY A 542 21.53 52.21 -17.71
N ALA A 543 21.67 53.26 -16.88
CA ALA A 543 20.62 54.04 -16.18
C ALA A 543 19.70 53.32 -15.14
N GLY A 544 19.42 53.89 -13.95
CA GLY A 544 19.99 55.07 -13.28
C GLY A 544 19.13 55.61 -12.12
N VAL A 545 19.72 56.47 -11.26
CA VAL A 545 19.06 57.49 -10.40
C VAL A 545 18.22 56.96 -9.20
N ASP A 546 18.33 57.41 -7.94
CA ASP A 546 19.24 58.37 -7.29
C ASP A 546 19.54 58.02 -5.81
N ARG A 547 20.65 58.61 -5.33
CA ARG A 547 20.99 59.13 -3.97
C ARG A 547 19.82 59.19 -2.96
N ARG A 548 19.94 58.87 -1.66
CA ARG A 548 20.96 59.20 -0.59
C ARG A 548 20.66 58.31 0.66
N ALA A 549 21.44 58.20 1.75
CA ALA A 549 22.68 58.86 2.19
C ALA A 549 23.50 57.98 3.19
N THR A 550 24.68 58.51 3.53
CA THR A 550 25.54 58.34 4.74
C THR A 550 24.79 58.67 6.06
N GLU A 551 25.16 58.20 7.26
CA GLU A 551 26.47 58.10 7.97
C GLU A 551 26.48 56.87 8.94
N GLY A 552 27.58 56.39 9.54
CA GLY A 552 29.00 56.76 9.44
C GLY A 552 29.76 56.82 10.79
N ALA A 553 30.40 55.72 11.23
CA ALA A 553 31.25 55.56 12.45
C ALA A 553 30.49 55.71 13.81
N GLY A 554 30.87 55.08 14.94
CA GLY A 554 32.17 54.61 15.47
C GLY A 554 32.56 55.50 16.66
N MET A 555 33.09 55.05 17.81
CA MET A 555 33.76 53.79 18.18
C MET A 555 33.94 53.74 19.74
N ASP A 556 34.28 52.58 20.32
CA ASP A 556 34.83 52.34 21.68
C ASP A 556 34.04 52.84 22.93
N GLN A 557 33.77 52.02 23.97
CA GLN A 557 34.79 51.44 24.88
C GLN A 557 34.29 50.22 25.69
N ARG A 558 35.18 49.60 26.51
CA ARG A 558 35.02 48.26 27.12
C ARG A 558 34.68 48.28 28.64
N ALA A 559 34.16 47.13 29.10
CA ALA A 559 34.39 46.44 30.39
C ALA A 559 33.43 46.62 31.59
N ALA A 560 33.41 45.57 32.44
CA ALA A 560 32.66 45.32 33.69
C ALA A 560 31.12 45.16 33.53
N GLU A 561 30.52 43.95 33.53
CA GLU A 561 30.43 42.92 34.59
C GLU A 561 29.59 43.30 35.83
N GLY A 562 28.60 42.45 36.16
CA GLY A 562 28.46 42.03 37.57
C GLY A 562 27.28 42.47 38.44
N ALA A 563 26.05 42.65 37.94
CA ALA A 563 24.85 42.58 38.79
C ALA A 563 23.55 42.39 37.97
N GLY A 564 22.85 41.25 38.11
CA GLY A 564 21.53 41.04 37.47
C GLY A 564 21.09 39.59 37.23
N ALA A 565 22.02 38.63 37.32
CA ALA A 565 21.80 37.21 36.97
C ALA A 565 20.99 36.39 38.00
N ALA A 566 19.86 36.92 38.50
CA ALA A 566 18.98 36.19 39.43
C ALA A 566 17.49 36.51 39.31
N ALA A 567 17.09 37.59 38.61
CA ALA A 567 15.69 38.00 38.47
C ALA A 567 15.11 37.72 37.07
N THR A 568 15.95 37.54 36.05
CA THR A 568 15.53 37.52 34.64
C THR A 568 15.22 36.12 34.10
N GLU A 569 15.84 35.06 34.63
CA GLU A 569 15.65 33.69 34.14
C GLU A 569 14.25 33.13 34.45
N ALA A 570 13.66 33.50 35.58
CA ALA A 570 12.31 33.07 35.97
C ALA A 570 11.19 33.69 35.10
N VAL A 571 11.46 34.79 34.41
CA VAL A 571 10.49 35.45 33.50
C VAL A 571 10.71 35.00 32.05
N ALA A 572 11.95 34.76 31.65
CA ALA A 572 12.29 34.28 30.31
C ALA A 572 11.75 32.86 30.01
N ALA A 573 11.74 31.96 31.01
CA ALA A 573 11.23 30.59 30.84
C ALA A 573 9.70 30.54 30.61
N GLY A 574 8.93 31.49 31.15
CA GLY A 574 7.48 31.54 30.97
C GLY A 574 7.04 32.08 29.61
N ALA A 575 7.76 33.06 29.07
CA ALA A 575 7.38 33.77 27.84
C ALA A 575 7.64 32.96 26.55
N ALA A 576 8.59 32.02 26.55
CA ALA A 576 9.01 31.31 25.35
C ALA A 576 8.05 30.21 24.85
N SER A 577 7.11 29.74 25.70
CA SER A 577 6.10 28.73 25.32
C SER A 577 4.87 29.33 24.63
N ALA A 578 4.56 30.60 24.89
CA ALA A 578 3.32 31.24 24.45
C ALA A 578 3.20 31.41 22.92
N ASP A 579 4.33 31.38 22.21
CA ASP A 579 4.41 31.69 20.77
C ASP A 579 4.08 30.49 19.86
N ALA A 580 4.03 29.27 20.41
CA ALA A 580 3.75 28.03 19.67
C ALA A 580 2.46 27.28 20.12
N GLY A 581 1.84 27.71 21.23
CA GLY A 581 0.53 27.24 21.68
C GLY A 581 0.56 26.19 22.80
N GLU A 582 -0.62 25.68 23.14
CA GLU A 582 -0.82 24.72 24.24
C GLU A 582 -1.35 23.37 23.72
N ILE A 583 -0.67 22.29 24.08
CA ILE A 583 -1.18 20.92 23.92
C ILE A 583 -1.87 20.51 25.22
N THR A 584 -3.11 20.04 25.11
CA THR A 584 -3.92 19.58 26.25
C THR A 584 -4.71 18.32 25.89
N MET A 585 -5.05 17.52 26.90
CA MET A 585 -5.82 16.29 26.72
C MET A 585 -7.29 16.49 27.11
N TYR A 586 -8.18 16.17 26.18
CA TYR A 586 -9.62 16.04 26.42
C TYR A 586 -9.95 14.56 26.62
N TYR A 587 -11.04 14.29 27.32
CA TYR A 587 -11.45 12.93 27.68
C TYR A 587 -12.93 12.74 27.37
N GLN A 588 -13.26 11.66 26.64
CA GLN A 588 -14.65 11.30 26.34
C GLN A 588 -15.02 10.00 27.08
N PRO A 589 -16.14 9.94 27.81
CA PRO A 589 -16.50 8.77 28.60
C PRO A 589 -16.99 7.59 27.75
N GLN A 590 -16.51 6.39 28.09
CA GLN A 590 -16.97 5.09 27.61
C GLN A 590 -17.94 4.50 28.65
N VAL A 591 -19.17 4.19 28.24
CA VAL A 591 -20.25 3.74 29.14
C VAL A 591 -20.66 2.31 28.81
N ALA A 592 -20.68 1.42 29.80
CA ALA A 592 -21.19 0.06 29.63
C ALA A 592 -22.71 0.09 29.40
N ILE A 593 -23.16 -0.48 28.29
CA ILE A 593 -24.56 -0.38 27.84
C ILE A 593 -25.50 -1.14 28.78
N ALA A 594 -25.05 -2.27 29.35
CA ALA A 594 -25.87 -3.10 30.24
C ALA A 594 -26.10 -2.50 31.64
N THR A 595 -25.12 -1.78 32.20
CA THR A 595 -25.19 -1.24 33.58
C THR A 595 -25.44 0.27 33.64
N GLY A 596 -25.12 0.98 32.56
CA GLY A 596 -25.04 2.43 32.48
C GLY A 596 -23.84 3.02 33.23
N GLU A 597 -22.84 2.21 33.61
CA GLU A 597 -21.67 2.67 34.35
C GLU A 597 -20.54 3.14 33.44
N VAL A 598 -19.80 4.17 33.86
CA VAL A 598 -18.63 4.67 33.11
C VAL A 598 -17.45 3.73 33.36
N VAL A 599 -17.04 3.00 32.32
CA VAL A 599 -15.99 1.96 32.40
C VAL A 599 -14.61 2.46 31.97
N GLY A 600 -14.54 3.58 31.28
CA GLY A 600 -13.29 4.18 30.85
C GLY A 600 -13.49 5.55 30.20
N VAL A 601 -12.40 6.07 29.65
CA VAL A 601 -12.37 7.27 28.81
C VAL A 601 -11.45 7.07 27.62
N GLU A 602 -11.76 7.67 26.48
CA GLU A 602 -10.79 7.88 25.41
C GLU A 602 -10.08 9.22 25.62
N ALA A 603 -8.75 9.23 25.53
CA ALA A 603 -7.91 10.41 25.69
C ALA A 603 -7.59 11.04 24.32
N LEU A 604 -8.22 12.18 24.06
CA LEU A 604 -8.23 12.88 22.78
C LEU A 604 -7.31 14.11 22.83
N LEU A 605 -6.28 14.09 21.99
CA LEU A 605 -5.31 15.18 21.84
C LEU A 605 -5.98 16.45 21.29
N ARG A 606 -5.67 17.61 21.88
CA ARG A 606 -6.06 18.93 21.37
C ARG A 606 -4.86 19.88 21.40
N TRP A 607 -4.64 20.62 20.32
CA TRP A 607 -3.60 21.65 20.24
C TRP A 607 -4.23 22.99 19.91
N TRP A 608 -4.08 23.94 20.83
CA TRP A 608 -4.47 25.33 20.62
C TRP A 608 -3.25 26.12 20.16
N HIS A 609 -3.20 26.45 18.87
CA HIS A 609 -2.14 27.23 18.26
C HIS A 609 -2.48 28.73 18.29
N PRO A 610 -1.55 29.65 18.64
CA PRO A 610 -1.89 31.05 18.95
C PRO A 610 -2.52 31.83 17.78
N VAL A 611 -2.20 31.43 16.55
CA VAL A 611 -2.71 32.08 15.31
C VAL A 611 -3.84 31.28 14.66
N ARG A 612 -3.89 29.95 14.83
CA ARG A 612 -4.89 29.08 14.16
C ARG A 612 -6.08 28.74 15.06
N GLY A 613 -6.01 29.01 16.37
CA GLY A 613 -6.97 28.49 17.33
C GLY A 613 -6.79 26.98 17.51
N MET A 614 -7.90 26.24 17.62
CA MET A 614 -7.84 24.78 17.75
C MET A 614 -7.46 24.14 16.40
N VAL A 615 -6.29 23.50 16.34
CA VAL A 615 -5.86 22.74 15.16
C VAL A 615 -6.64 21.43 15.08
N ASP A 616 -7.04 21.03 13.87
CA ASP A 616 -7.76 19.77 13.68
C ASP A 616 -6.88 18.55 14.03
N PRO A 617 -7.39 17.56 14.79
CA PRO A 617 -6.60 16.37 15.12
C PRO A 617 -6.13 15.56 13.91
N GLY A 618 -6.90 15.53 12.81
CA GLY A 618 -6.54 14.86 11.57
C GLY A 618 -5.39 15.57 10.85
N GLU A 619 -5.48 16.89 10.69
CA GLU A 619 -4.38 17.73 10.16
C GLU A 619 -3.09 17.51 10.98
N LEU A 620 -3.21 17.57 12.31
CA LEU A 620 -2.09 17.39 13.23
C LEU A 620 -1.43 16.00 13.08
N ILE A 621 -2.23 14.93 13.01
CA ILE A 621 -1.71 13.56 12.85
C ILE A 621 -1.05 13.38 11.48
N GLN A 622 -1.69 13.82 10.38
CA GLN A 622 -1.13 13.73 9.02
C GLN A 622 0.20 14.50 8.89
N VAL A 623 0.30 15.67 9.52
CA VAL A 623 1.53 16.45 9.54
C VAL A 623 2.62 15.76 10.37
N ALA A 624 2.28 15.27 11.57
CA ALA A 624 3.23 14.67 12.49
C ALA A 624 3.75 13.28 12.05
N GLU A 625 2.89 12.39 11.56
CA GLU A 625 3.18 10.96 11.33
C GLU A 625 4.35 10.69 10.38
N GLN A 626 4.48 11.50 9.33
CA GLN A 626 5.58 11.40 8.36
C GLN A 626 6.93 11.93 8.91
N SER A 627 6.93 12.61 10.06
CA SER A 627 8.11 13.24 10.68
C SER A 627 8.66 12.48 11.89
N ALA A 628 9.78 12.97 12.45
CA ALA A 628 10.29 12.51 13.75
C ALA A 628 9.53 13.10 14.95
N VAL A 629 8.65 14.09 14.73
CA VAL A 629 7.88 14.78 15.79
C VAL A 629 6.79 13.87 16.34
N MET A 630 6.26 12.92 15.57
CA MET A 630 5.24 11.96 16.05
C MET A 630 5.68 11.25 17.33
N ARG A 631 6.94 10.79 17.38
CA ARG A 631 7.51 10.12 18.56
C ARG A 631 7.61 11.06 19.79
N LEU A 632 7.86 12.35 19.59
CA LEU A 632 7.83 13.33 20.68
C LEU A 632 6.40 13.55 21.18
N LEU A 633 5.43 13.61 20.25
CA LEU A 633 4.02 13.76 20.54
C LEU A 633 3.49 12.54 21.32
N THR A 634 3.66 11.33 20.80
CA THR A 634 3.25 10.08 21.46
C THR A 634 3.86 9.94 22.86
N ARG A 635 5.15 10.28 23.05
CA ARG A 635 5.77 10.29 24.39
C ARG A 635 5.10 11.30 25.32
N ARG A 636 4.81 12.52 24.85
CA ARG A 636 4.13 13.55 25.65
C ARG A 636 2.70 13.14 26.02
N VAL A 637 1.94 12.56 25.10
CA VAL A 637 0.57 12.11 25.37
C VAL A 637 0.56 10.94 26.37
N VAL A 638 1.47 9.96 26.25
CA VAL A 638 1.64 8.91 27.26
C VAL A 638 1.96 9.51 28.63
N ASP A 639 2.87 10.49 28.70
CA ASP A 639 3.24 11.15 29.96
C ASP A 639 2.04 11.85 30.61
N ASP A 640 1.29 12.66 29.84
CA ASP A 640 0.16 13.43 30.34
C ASP A 640 -1.02 12.51 30.75
N VAL A 641 -1.34 11.48 29.97
CA VAL A 641 -2.43 10.52 30.26
C VAL A 641 -2.09 9.64 31.47
N VAL A 642 -0.87 9.10 31.58
CA VAL A 642 -0.48 8.28 32.74
C VAL A 642 -0.40 9.13 34.01
N ALA A 643 0.11 10.36 33.93
CA ALA A 643 0.07 11.29 35.06
C ALA A 643 -1.37 11.64 35.47
N GLN A 644 -2.30 11.78 34.52
CA GLN A 644 -3.70 12.05 34.81
C GLN A 644 -4.43 10.85 35.42
N LEU A 645 -4.17 9.63 34.94
CA LEU A 645 -4.63 8.38 35.57
C LEU A 645 -4.16 8.28 37.02
N ALA A 646 -2.93 8.68 37.33
CA ALA A 646 -2.41 8.69 38.70
C ALA A 646 -3.13 9.71 39.60
N LYS A 647 -3.38 10.94 39.10
CA LYS A 647 -4.17 11.95 39.82
C LYS A 647 -5.59 11.46 40.11
N TRP A 648 -6.27 10.87 39.14
CA TRP A 648 -7.61 10.29 39.34
C TRP A 648 -7.57 9.12 40.34
N SER A 649 -6.55 8.26 40.27
CA SER A 649 -6.37 7.17 41.23
C SER A 649 -6.20 7.69 42.66
N ALA A 650 -5.43 8.76 42.86
CA ALA A 650 -5.28 9.43 44.16
C ALA A 650 -6.57 10.11 44.65
N ALA A 651 -7.43 10.57 43.72
CA ALA A 651 -8.77 11.08 44.02
C ALA A 651 -9.84 9.98 44.22
N GLY A 652 -9.46 8.69 44.26
CA GLY A 652 -10.38 7.56 44.39
C GLY A 652 -11.14 7.20 43.12
N ILE A 653 -10.85 7.85 41.98
CA ILE A 653 -11.50 7.62 40.70
C ILE A 653 -10.81 6.45 39.97
N ALA A 654 -11.63 5.49 39.52
CA ALA A 654 -11.17 4.20 39.04
C ALA A 654 -11.48 3.97 37.55
N LEU A 655 -10.83 4.73 36.67
CA LEU A 655 -11.05 4.66 35.23
C LEU A 655 -9.87 4.02 34.48
N ARG A 656 -10.19 3.37 33.36
CA ARG A 656 -9.25 3.05 32.28
C ARG A 656 -9.19 4.25 31.32
N ALA A 657 -8.02 4.59 30.81
CA ALA A 657 -7.87 5.53 29.69
C ALA A 657 -7.35 4.79 28.45
N ALA A 658 -7.97 5.07 27.31
CA ALA A 658 -7.54 4.60 26.00
C ALA A 658 -6.81 5.72 25.24
N LEU A 659 -5.82 5.32 24.43
CA LEU A 659 -4.91 6.23 23.72
C LEU A 659 -4.62 5.71 22.31
N ASN A 660 -4.92 6.52 21.30
CA ASN A 660 -4.55 6.29 19.92
C ASN A 660 -3.02 6.30 19.68
N VAL A 661 -2.51 5.34 18.90
CA VAL A 661 -1.07 5.16 18.62
C VAL A 661 -0.81 4.94 17.12
N SER A 662 0.21 5.63 16.59
CA SER A 662 0.59 5.54 15.18
C SER A 662 1.22 4.20 14.79
N VAL A 663 1.09 3.83 13.51
CA VAL A 663 1.76 2.65 12.93
C VAL A 663 3.29 2.74 13.12
N ARG A 664 3.83 3.95 13.05
CA ARG A 664 5.27 4.22 13.13
C ARG A 664 5.83 3.96 14.52
N ASP A 665 5.15 4.41 15.57
CA ASP A 665 5.55 4.13 16.96
C ASP A 665 5.55 2.62 17.26
N LEU A 666 4.61 1.87 16.65
CA LEU A 666 4.55 0.41 16.76
C LEU A 666 5.69 -0.30 16.02
N HIS A 667 6.20 0.28 14.92
CA HIS A 667 7.35 -0.26 14.17
C HIS A 667 8.70 -0.04 14.87
N ASP A 668 8.89 1.13 15.50
CA ASP A 668 10.15 1.48 16.19
C ASP A 668 10.26 0.76 17.55
N GLY A 669 9.13 0.48 18.21
CA GLY A 669 9.08 -0.38 19.40
C GLY A 669 9.62 0.24 20.70
N GLU A 670 10.19 1.45 20.65
CA GLU A 670 10.62 2.24 21.81
C GLU A 670 9.43 2.60 22.73
N ILE A 671 8.22 2.72 22.18
CA ILE A 671 7.00 3.08 22.92
C ILE A 671 6.72 2.13 24.09
N VAL A 672 7.08 0.85 23.94
CA VAL A 672 6.88 -0.18 24.96
C VAL A 672 7.63 0.15 26.24
N ASP A 673 8.90 0.53 26.11
CA ASP A 673 9.79 0.76 27.23
C ASP A 673 9.49 2.12 27.90
N HIS A 674 9.04 3.10 27.11
CA HIS A 674 8.51 4.39 27.60
C HIS A 674 7.23 4.21 28.43
N ILE A 675 6.25 3.44 27.93
CA ILE A 675 5.01 3.14 28.66
C ILE A 675 5.31 2.39 29.97
N ALA A 676 6.21 1.40 29.94
CA ALA A 676 6.61 0.64 31.13
C ALA A 676 7.26 1.54 32.21
N ASP A 677 8.16 2.45 31.83
CA ASP A 677 8.75 3.44 32.74
C ASP A 677 7.66 4.32 33.39
N ARG A 678 6.76 4.90 32.58
CA ARG A 678 5.74 5.82 33.09
C ARG A 678 4.72 5.16 34.00
N LEU A 679 4.21 3.99 33.65
CA LEU A 679 3.29 3.22 34.50
C LEU A 679 3.95 2.91 35.86
N THR A 680 5.22 2.49 35.84
CA THR A 680 6.01 2.20 37.05
C THR A 680 6.23 3.47 37.88
N ARG A 681 6.66 4.56 37.25
CA ARG A 681 7.01 5.84 37.91
C ARG A 681 5.81 6.50 38.59
N TYR A 682 4.63 6.41 38.00
CA TYR A 682 3.40 6.99 38.53
C TYR A 682 2.56 5.99 39.35
N GLY A 683 3.00 4.73 39.49
CA GLY A 683 2.28 3.70 40.24
C GLY A 683 0.93 3.30 39.63
N VAL A 684 0.76 3.47 38.31
CA VAL A 684 -0.50 3.18 37.61
C VAL A 684 -0.51 1.70 37.17
N PRO A 685 -1.53 0.91 37.57
CA PRO A 685 -1.66 -0.47 37.10
C PRO A 685 -1.77 -0.52 35.57
N PRO A 686 -0.98 -1.37 34.87
CA PRO A 686 -0.97 -1.42 33.40
C PRO A 686 -2.35 -1.61 32.75
N GLN A 687 -3.26 -2.30 33.43
CA GLN A 687 -4.63 -2.56 32.99
C GLN A 687 -5.52 -1.30 32.93
N ARG A 688 -5.07 -0.17 33.51
CA ARG A 688 -5.73 1.14 33.36
C ARG A 688 -5.33 1.89 32.10
N LEU A 689 -4.32 1.43 31.36
CA LEU A 689 -3.96 1.98 30.06
C LEU A 689 -4.37 1.00 28.96
N GLN A 690 -4.99 1.52 27.92
CA GLN A 690 -5.33 0.81 26.68
C GLN A 690 -4.76 1.59 25.50
N LEU A 691 -4.20 0.89 24.51
CA LEU A 691 -3.77 1.52 23.26
C LEU A 691 -4.73 1.14 22.15
N GLU A 692 -5.11 2.14 21.36
CA GLU A 692 -5.98 2.05 20.19
C GLU A 692 -5.12 2.12 18.92
N ILE A 693 -5.42 1.24 17.98
CA ILE A 693 -4.62 0.98 16.78
C ILE A 693 -5.59 0.80 15.63
N THR A 694 -5.49 1.62 14.58
CA THR A 694 -6.39 1.54 13.41
C THR A 694 -6.19 0.26 12.60
N GLU A 695 -7.24 -0.19 11.89
CA GLU A 695 -7.18 -1.39 11.06
C GLU A 695 -6.01 -1.37 10.05
N GLY A 696 -5.79 -0.22 9.39
CA GLY A 696 -4.72 -0.06 8.40
C GLY A 696 -3.32 -0.29 8.96
N ALA A 697 -3.09 0.02 10.25
CA ALA A 697 -1.80 -0.16 10.92
C ALA A 697 -1.33 -1.63 10.91
N LEU A 698 -2.27 -2.57 10.98
CA LEU A 698 -1.98 -4.01 11.03
C LEU A 698 -1.44 -4.56 9.71
N MET A 699 -1.70 -3.89 8.59
CA MET A 699 -1.43 -4.42 7.24
C MET A 699 -0.06 -4.03 6.67
N ALA A 700 0.61 -3.02 7.23
CA ALA A 700 1.87 -2.48 6.70
C ALA A 700 3.09 -3.40 6.92
N ASP A 701 3.41 -3.75 8.17
CA ASP A 701 4.34 -4.85 8.53
C ASP A 701 3.76 -5.67 9.70
N PRO A 702 2.90 -6.66 9.39
CA PRO A 702 2.20 -7.45 10.41
C PRO A 702 3.13 -8.17 11.41
N ARG A 703 4.41 -8.38 11.05
CA ARG A 703 5.35 -9.11 11.92
C ARG A 703 5.94 -8.22 13.01
N ARG A 704 6.31 -6.97 12.67
CA ARG A 704 6.82 -6.01 13.65
C ARG A 704 5.71 -5.55 14.59
N VAL A 705 4.57 -5.16 14.03
CA VAL A 705 3.40 -4.70 14.79
C VAL A 705 2.96 -5.77 15.80
N LEU A 706 2.82 -7.03 15.38
CA LEU A 706 2.51 -8.15 16.28
C LEU A 706 3.55 -8.32 17.40
N ALA A 707 4.85 -8.14 17.13
CA ALA A 707 5.89 -8.26 18.14
C ALA A 707 5.81 -7.16 19.20
N THR A 708 5.55 -5.91 18.79
CA THR A 708 5.37 -4.76 19.69
C THR A 708 4.09 -4.89 20.53
N ILE A 709 2.96 -5.20 19.89
CA ILE A 709 1.68 -5.47 20.56
C ILE A 709 1.83 -6.63 21.59
N SER A 710 2.56 -7.69 21.23
CA SER A 710 2.82 -8.82 22.14
C SER A 710 3.80 -8.48 23.29
N ARG A 711 4.55 -7.38 23.23
CA ARG A 711 5.29 -6.86 24.40
C ARG A 711 4.36 -6.07 25.32
N LEU A 712 3.54 -5.18 24.77
CA LEU A 712 2.57 -4.36 25.50
C LEU A 712 1.57 -5.21 26.27
N HIS A 713 0.99 -6.21 25.61
CA HIS A 713 0.07 -7.15 26.25
C HIS A 713 0.72 -7.92 27.42
N ARG A 714 2.01 -8.27 27.32
CA ARG A 714 2.77 -8.92 28.42
C ARG A 714 3.06 -8.00 29.60
N ILE A 715 3.07 -6.68 29.40
CA ILE A 715 3.12 -5.70 30.48
C ILE A 715 1.75 -5.57 31.17
N GLY A 716 0.66 -6.01 30.50
CA GLY A 716 -0.71 -5.92 30.98
C GLY A 716 -1.48 -4.71 30.46
N VAL A 717 -0.94 -4.01 29.46
CA VAL A 717 -1.61 -2.89 28.76
C VAL A 717 -2.66 -3.47 27.80
N GLY A 718 -3.87 -2.91 27.82
CA GLY A 718 -4.94 -3.31 26.91
C GLY A 718 -4.65 -2.89 25.47
N ILE A 719 -5.15 -3.66 24.50
CA ILE A 719 -5.02 -3.33 23.07
C ILE A 719 -6.42 -3.38 22.45
N ALA A 720 -6.82 -2.28 21.84
CA ALA A 720 -8.05 -2.15 21.07
C ALA A 720 -7.73 -1.99 19.58
N LEU A 721 -8.62 -2.52 18.75
CA LEU A 721 -8.63 -2.28 17.31
C LEU A 721 -9.65 -1.19 16.99
N ASP A 722 -9.22 -0.15 16.28
CA ASP A 722 -10.01 1.03 15.93
C ASP A 722 -10.42 1.05 14.44
N ASP A 723 -11.42 1.85 14.11
CA ASP A 723 -12.04 2.00 12.78
C ASP A 723 -12.55 0.67 12.15
N PHE A 724 -12.96 -0.31 12.96
CA PHE A 724 -13.22 -1.67 12.46
C PHE A 724 -14.44 -1.73 11.54
N GLY A 725 -14.24 -2.30 10.34
CA GLY A 725 -15.26 -2.44 9.30
C GLY A 725 -15.09 -1.48 8.11
N THR A 726 -14.24 -0.47 8.24
CA THR A 726 -13.92 0.49 7.15
C THR A 726 -12.95 -0.09 6.11
N GLY A 727 -12.29 -1.22 6.40
CA GLY A 727 -11.22 -1.78 5.58
C GLY A 727 -11.33 -3.29 5.30
N TYR A 728 -10.29 -3.83 4.66
CA TYR A 728 -10.18 -5.23 4.28
C TYR A 728 -9.62 -6.11 5.43
N SER A 729 -10.36 -6.17 6.54
CA SER A 729 -9.99 -6.94 7.73
C SER A 729 -9.95 -8.44 7.46
N SER A 730 -8.74 -8.99 7.35
CA SER A 730 -8.54 -10.44 7.28
C SER A 730 -8.69 -11.06 8.67
N LEU A 731 -9.82 -11.73 8.92
CA LEU A 731 -10.15 -12.45 10.17
C LEU A 731 -9.03 -13.36 10.71
N GLN A 732 -8.16 -13.86 9.83
CA GLN A 732 -6.99 -14.67 10.18
C GLN A 732 -5.93 -13.89 10.99
N HIS A 733 -5.87 -12.57 10.83
CA HIS A 733 -4.94 -11.68 11.54
C HIS A 733 -5.50 -11.30 12.91
N LEU A 734 -6.79 -10.94 13.00
CA LEU A 734 -7.49 -10.67 14.27
C LEU A 734 -7.26 -11.79 15.29
N ARG A 735 -7.48 -13.05 14.89
CA ARG A 735 -7.32 -14.24 15.74
C ARG A 735 -5.88 -14.46 16.27
N ARG A 736 -4.86 -13.79 15.71
CA ARG A 736 -3.46 -13.91 16.14
C ARG A 736 -3.00 -12.76 17.02
N LEU A 737 -3.76 -11.67 17.09
CA LEU A 737 -3.44 -10.48 17.86
C LEU A 737 -4.02 -10.62 19.27
N PRO A 738 -3.29 -10.24 20.33
CA PRO A 738 -3.81 -10.26 21.70
C PRO A 738 -4.66 -9.01 21.97
N LEU A 739 -5.72 -8.84 21.18
CA LEU A 739 -6.72 -7.78 21.33
C LEU A 739 -7.60 -8.05 22.57
N ALA A 740 -8.10 -6.99 23.18
CA ALA A 740 -9.04 -7.04 24.29
C ALA A 740 -10.39 -6.36 23.96
N GLU A 741 -10.41 -5.52 22.93
CA GLU A 741 -11.56 -4.71 22.53
C GLU A 741 -11.51 -4.42 21.01
N VAL A 742 -12.67 -4.21 20.40
CA VAL A 742 -12.84 -3.72 19.03
C VAL A 742 -13.81 -2.53 19.09
N LYS A 743 -13.44 -1.41 18.45
CA LYS A 743 -14.27 -0.22 18.31
C LYS A 743 -14.96 -0.26 16.95
N VAL A 744 -16.28 -0.09 16.92
CA VAL A 744 -17.09 -0.04 15.71
C VAL A 744 -17.17 1.41 15.25
N ASP A 745 -16.71 1.70 14.03
CA ASP A 745 -16.62 3.06 13.50
C ASP A 745 -17.98 3.81 13.59
N ARG A 746 -17.89 5.09 13.97
CA ARG A 746 -19.01 6.02 14.21
C ARG A 746 -19.96 6.10 13.02
N SER A 747 -19.42 6.09 11.82
CA SER A 747 -20.16 6.08 10.55
C SER A 747 -21.28 5.04 10.47
N PHE A 748 -20.97 3.76 10.75
CA PHE A 748 -21.93 2.65 10.73
C PHE A 748 -22.92 2.74 11.89
N VAL A 749 -22.46 3.23 13.05
CA VAL A 749 -23.30 3.40 14.24
C VAL A 749 -24.30 4.55 14.07
N LEU A 750 -23.96 5.61 13.34
CA LEU A 750 -24.90 6.67 12.97
C LEU A 750 -25.92 6.17 11.94
N GLY A 751 -25.47 5.43 10.92
CA GLY A 751 -26.33 4.91 9.86
C GLY A 751 -27.30 3.80 10.31
N MET A 752 -26.92 2.98 11.29
CA MET A 752 -27.67 1.76 11.68
C MET A 752 -29.12 1.99 12.10
N ALA A 753 -29.49 3.21 12.50
CA ALA A 753 -30.86 3.52 12.87
C ALA A 753 -31.80 3.44 11.65
N ASP A 754 -31.34 3.92 10.49
CA ASP A 754 -32.16 4.17 9.29
C ASP A 754 -31.69 3.37 8.06
N ASP A 755 -30.47 2.83 8.04
CA ASP A 755 -29.99 1.86 7.04
C ASP A 755 -29.89 0.43 7.60
N ALA A 756 -30.34 -0.54 6.79
CA ALA A 756 -30.34 -1.95 7.11
C ALA A 756 -28.98 -2.63 6.89
N ASP A 757 -28.16 -2.13 5.96
CA ASP A 757 -26.84 -2.68 5.67
C ASP A 757 -25.83 -2.24 6.76
N ASP A 758 -25.78 -0.96 7.13
CA ASP A 758 -25.03 -0.47 8.30
C ASP A 758 -25.45 -1.21 9.59
N ALA A 759 -26.76 -1.42 9.81
CA ALA A 759 -27.25 -2.22 10.94
C ALA A 759 -26.85 -3.71 10.88
N ALA A 760 -26.67 -4.27 9.68
CA ALA A 760 -26.16 -5.61 9.50
C ALA A 760 -24.65 -5.70 9.76
N ILE A 761 -23.87 -4.67 9.37
CA ILE A 761 -22.43 -4.56 9.67
C ILE A 761 -22.21 -4.47 11.18
N VAL A 762 -22.89 -3.55 11.88
CA VAL A 762 -22.76 -3.38 13.33
C VAL A 762 -23.09 -4.69 14.07
N ARG A 763 -24.22 -5.33 13.74
CA ARG A 763 -24.61 -6.62 14.35
C ARG A 763 -23.61 -7.74 14.07
N SER A 764 -23.15 -7.87 12.82
CA SER A 764 -22.18 -8.90 12.43
C SER A 764 -20.84 -8.71 13.13
N THR A 765 -20.41 -7.47 13.32
CA THR A 765 -19.20 -7.12 14.09
C THR A 765 -19.35 -7.50 15.56
N ILE A 766 -20.51 -7.23 16.19
CA ILE A 766 -20.78 -7.63 17.58
C ILE A 766 -20.75 -9.16 17.73
N GLU A 767 -21.44 -9.89 16.86
CA GLU A 767 -21.47 -11.36 16.86
C GLU A 767 -20.07 -11.97 16.65
N LEU A 768 -19.30 -11.43 15.70
CA LEU A 768 -17.92 -11.85 15.41
C LEU A 768 -16.98 -11.61 16.59
N ALA A 769 -17.00 -10.41 17.17
CA ALA A 769 -16.15 -10.05 18.29
C ALA A 769 -16.47 -10.89 19.53
N GLY A 770 -17.76 -11.11 19.82
CA GLY A 770 -18.22 -12.02 20.86
C GLY A 770 -17.74 -13.47 20.64
N ALA A 771 -17.78 -13.98 19.41
CA ALA A 771 -17.25 -15.30 19.06
C ALA A 771 -15.71 -15.41 19.18
N LEU A 772 -14.99 -14.28 19.17
CA LEU A 772 -13.56 -14.19 19.42
C LEU A 772 -13.22 -13.89 20.90
N GLY A 773 -14.21 -13.62 21.75
CA GLY A 773 -14.01 -13.22 23.15
C GLY A 773 -13.50 -11.79 23.34
N LEU A 774 -13.75 -10.91 22.35
CA LEU A 774 -13.37 -9.50 22.37
C LEU A 774 -14.56 -8.65 22.83
N ARG A 775 -14.29 -7.61 23.63
CA ARG A 775 -15.33 -6.62 23.98
C ARG A 775 -15.58 -5.68 22.81
N VAL A 776 -16.79 -5.14 22.71
CA VAL A 776 -17.18 -4.22 21.64
C VAL A 776 -17.56 -2.85 22.20
N VAL A 777 -16.93 -1.81 21.66
CA VAL A 777 -17.32 -0.42 21.90
C VAL A 777 -17.94 0.13 20.61
N ALA A 778 -19.17 0.62 20.69
CA ALA A 778 -19.78 1.38 19.59
C ALA A 778 -19.45 2.87 19.72
N GLU A 779 -18.94 3.47 18.65
CA GLU A 779 -18.64 4.91 18.62
C GLU A 779 -19.79 5.74 18.09
N GLY A 780 -19.74 7.06 18.30
CA GLY A 780 -20.68 7.97 17.64
C GLY A 780 -22.14 7.80 18.04
N VAL A 781 -22.44 7.24 19.22
CA VAL A 781 -23.82 7.17 19.70
C VAL A 781 -24.32 8.57 20.03
N GLU A 782 -25.25 9.09 19.24
CA GLU A 782 -25.78 10.46 19.38
C GLU A 782 -27.21 10.51 19.94
N ASP A 783 -27.98 9.42 19.83
CA ASP A 783 -29.39 9.37 20.22
C ASP A 783 -29.80 8.05 20.93
N GLU A 784 -31.00 8.07 21.53
CA GLU A 784 -31.52 6.95 22.33
C GLU A 784 -32.00 5.75 21.47
N ARG A 785 -32.43 5.96 20.22
CA ARG A 785 -32.87 4.87 19.32
C ARG A 785 -31.65 4.03 18.93
N THR A 786 -30.56 4.67 18.51
CA THR A 786 -29.27 4.03 18.23
C THR A 786 -28.75 3.28 19.45
N TRP A 787 -28.78 3.91 20.63
CA TRP A 787 -28.41 3.27 21.90
C TRP A 787 -29.24 2.01 22.21
N ARG A 788 -30.58 2.06 22.06
CA ARG A 788 -31.45 0.89 22.27
C ARG A 788 -31.17 -0.24 21.27
N MET A 789 -30.82 0.09 20.03
CA MET A 789 -30.46 -0.90 19.01
C MET A 789 -29.14 -1.60 19.32
N LEU A 790 -28.13 -0.86 19.81
CA LEU A 790 -26.86 -1.43 20.29
C LEU A 790 -27.04 -2.31 21.53
N HIS A 791 -27.89 -1.92 22.48
CA HIS A 791 -28.28 -2.76 23.61
C HIS A 791 -28.95 -4.06 23.14
N ALA A 792 -29.92 -3.97 22.21
CA ALA A 792 -30.61 -5.14 21.66
C ALA A 792 -29.69 -6.07 20.86
N ALA A 793 -28.64 -5.53 20.22
CA ALA A 793 -27.61 -6.30 19.54
C ALA A 793 -26.57 -6.94 20.48
N GLY A 794 -26.58 -6.60 21.78
CA GLY A 794 -25.65 -7.14 22.78
C GLY A 794 -24.26 -6.48 22.79
N CYS A 795 -24.15 -5.21 22.38
CA CYS A 795 -22.91 -4.45 22.47
C CYS A 795 -22.50 -4.20 23.94
N ASP A 796 -21.22 -4.31 24.30
CA ASP A 796 -20.75 -4.18 25.69
C ASP A 796 -20.78 -2.73 26.19
N ALA A 797 -20.30 -1.80 25.37
CA ALA A 797 -20.12 -0.40 25.74
C ALA A 797 -20.31 0.55 24.54
N ALA A 798 -20.57 1.82 24.84
CA ALA A 798 -20.73 2.86 23.84
C ALA A 798 -20.04 4.17 24.26
N GLN A 799 -19.63 4.94 23.26
CA GLN A 799 -19.17 6.33 23.40
C GLN A 799 -19.81 7.22 22.33
N GLY A 800 -20.04 8.48 22.66
CA GLY A 800 -20.69 9.42 21.75
C GLY A 800 -21.40 10.58 22.47
N TRP A 801 -21.93 11.52 21.70
CA TRP A 801 -22.51 12.76 22.22
C TRP A 801 -23.84 12.54 22.98
N PHE A 802 -24.49 11.38 22.82
CA PHE A 802 -25.63 10.96 23.65
C PHE A 802 -25.30 11.00 25.15
N TYR A 803 -24.06 10.66 25.52
CA TYR A 803 -23.59 10.74 26.91
C TYR A 803 -22.86 12.05 27.19
N ALA A 804 -21.84 12.36 26.39
CA ALA A 804 -21.05 13.59 26.50
C ALA A 804 -20.15 13.83 25.28
N ARG A 805 -19.87 15.12 25.01
CA ARG A 805 -18.73 15.53 24.18
C ARG A 805 -17.41 15.31 24.94
N PRO A 806 -16.26 15.20 24.25
CA PRO A 806 -14.95 15.25 24.91
C PRO A 806 -14.80 16.50 25.78
N MET A 807 -14.22 16.38 26.97
CA MET A 807 -14.07 17.50 27.92
C MET A 807 -12.72 17.49 28.64
N PRO A 808 -12.25 18.63 29.20
CA PRO A 808 -11.06 18.69 30.05
C PRO A 808 -11.12 17.76 31.28
N ALA A 809 -9.95 17.42 31.83
CA ALA A 809 -9.84 16.44 32.91
C ALA A 809 -10.52 16.84 34.24
N ASP A 810 -10.63 18.14 34.51
CA ASP A 810 -11.31 18.71 35.67
C ASP A 810 -12.82 18.78 35.46
N GLU A 811 -13.27 19.15 34.25
CA GLU A 811 -14.68 19.08 33.86
C GLU A 811 -15.22 17.65 33.93
N LEU A 812 -14.42 16.65 33.54
CA LEU A 812 -14.79 15.23 33.64
C LEU A 812 -15.12 14.82 35.08
N VAL A 813 -14.35 15.25 36.08
CA VAL A 813 -14.65 14.94 37.49
C VAL A 813 -15.98 15.55 37.92
N GLY A 814 -16.25 16.79 37.49
CA GLY A 814 -17.54 17.45 37.71
C GLY A 814 -18.70 16.82 36.94
N TRP A 815 -18.45 16.20 35.79
CA TRP A 815 -19.44 15.43 35.03
C TRP A 815 -19.75 14.09 35.71
N LEU A 816 -18.72 13.32 36.09
CA LEU A 816 -18.85 12.02 36.77
C LEU A 816 -19.69 12.11 38.05
N ALA A 817 -19.50 13.16 38.86
CA ALA A 817 -20.29 13.38 40.09
C ALA A 817 -21.79 13.65 39.82
N ARG A 818 -22.12 14.22 38.65
CA ARG A 818 -23.49 14.56 38.25
C ARG A 818 -24.15 13.50 37.38
N TYR A 819 -23.37 12.66 36.70
CA TYR A 819 -23.84 11.63 35.80
C TYR A 819 -24.82 10.66 36.49
N ARG A 820 -25.79 10.16 35.72
CA ARG A 820 -26.79 9.19 36.16
C ARG A 820 -26.83 8.06 35.13
N PRO A 821 -26.56 6.80 35.52
CA PRO A 821 -26.60 5.66 34.62
C PRO A 821 -27.91 5.57 33.83
N VAL A 822 -27.82 5.65 32.51
CA VAL A 822 -28.92 5.28 31.62
C VAL A 822 -28.98 3.75 31.60
N ARG A 823 -30.08 3.19 32.12
CA ARG A 823 -30.28 1.74 32.20
C ARG A 823 -31.38 1.30 31.26
N PRO A 824 -31.24 0.13 30.61
CA PRO A 824 -32.33 -0.46 29.84
C PRO A 824 -33.51 -0.74 30.78
N LEU A 825 -34.71 -0.25 30.42
CA LEU A 825 -35.93 -0.62 31.12
C LEU A 825 -36.12 -2.13 30.98
N THR A 826 -36.18 -2.84 32.11
CA THR A 826 -36.55 -4.25 32.07
C THR A 826 -38.04 -4.35 31.77
N ALA A 827 -38.48 -5.44 31.15
CA ALA A 827 -39.90 -5.67 30.85
C ALA A 827 -40.82 -5.79 32.09
N HIS A 828 -40.28 -5.62 33.30
CA HIS A 828 -41.02 -5.54 34.56
C HIS A 828 -41.23 -4.11 35.09
N ASP A 829 -40.62 -3.09 34.47
CA ASP A 829 -40.65 -1.69 34.94
C ASP A 829 -41.59 -0.77 34.13
N GLU A 830 -42.36 -1.28 33.17
CA GLU A 830 -43.42 -0.47 32.53
C GLU A 830 -44.55 -0.19 33.53
N PRO A 831 -44.92 1.09 33.79
CA PRO A 831 -46.15 1.40 34.50
C PRO A 831 -47.35 0.99 33.63
N ASP A 832 -48.26 0.23 34.22
CA ASP A 832 -49.38 -0.48 33.58
C ASP A 832 -50.32 0.47 32.81
N LEU A 833 -49.96 0.78 31.56
CA LEU A 833 -50.73 1.63 30.65
C LEU A 833 -51.70 0.77 29.84
N PRO A 834 -53.01 1.11 29.81
CA PRO A 834 -54.03 0.22 29.28
C PRO A 834 -53.87 0.01 27.78
N ARG A 835 -53.57 -1.24 27.40
CA ARG A 835 -53.43 -1.71 26.02
C ARG A 835 -54.65 -1.29 25.18
N ARG A 836 -54.46 -0.33 24.27
CA ARG A 836 -55.49 -0.01 23.26
C ARG A 836 -55.61 -1.16 22.27
N HIS A 837 -56.82 -1.68 22.10
CA HIS A 837 -57.12 -2.67 21.07
C HIS A 837 -56.86 -2.10 19.66
N PRO A 838 -56.37 -2.92 18.71
CA PRO A 838 -56.12 -2.48 17.34
C PRO A 838 -57.42 -2.25 16.57
N ARG A 839 -57.36 -1.31 15.63
CA ARG A 839 -58.30 -1.11 14.52
C ARG A 839 -57.51 -0.85 13.25
#